data_AF-B4CYP3-F1
#
_entry.id   AF-B4CYP3-F1
#
_cell.length_a   1.000
_cell.length_b   1.000
_cell.length_c   1.000
_cell.angle_alpha   90.00
_cell.angle_beta   90.00
_cell.angle_gamma   90.00
#
_symmetry.space_group_name_H-M   'P 1'
#
loop_
_entity.id
_entity.type
_entity.pdbx_description
1 polymer ?
#
loop_
_entity_poly.entity_id
_entity_poly.type
_entity_poly.pdbx_seq_one_letter_code
_entity_poly.pdbx_strand_id
1 'polypeptide(L)'
;MDNGAGPTVSTPSGDALTGALLEIKGNISGVGSLTKQGYDAVVLSGTNTYTGGTFVNTGWLRAGAANTLPTAGLLSTTGGGVFDLNGYNVEVGTLTSPGALVGTTAQQNSNGYITNTAPFVSTLTVGNGTSADFTYAGLVQYNVGLDKIGANVLSLLNSNTYVGPTTINAGDVRAVDGVGLPTASNLVISGNDPLNAAAYEPTTSTFTRSLGSGAGQVQITGGSSGFGAFGTPLTVDVGGNGTGTGPTLQWGTTFFNPSTFLLNDSHATAASTLTNNIDLNPTTSVVTRGIAVNSTGANTATIKGNLLQSGSGAATLDKTGPGTLILSSTSTLSYTGGTTVDNGTLQAGATNQLPQTLLSVNSTGSTTGTFDMKGFSQNVGGLAGTGANALVTSTGGPATLIVGSDNTDHVFNGKIMDGTGSTGVVTFTKQGTGTQTLAGPSAYSGNTTVNGGTLLVSGSLNGTALVNVNNGGTLAGGGSITTSNNGSVTLALGASLAPTTDSTFSLNLGTGSLDLSAAVAPSNSQSLIFAMDPAVTSAMVAVNTGTLSIGTGVLEFNDFNFSAAGGFGTGNTYTLFHSTNAINGTLGANLTGQINGFVANIAIQGDDVVLQVVPEPNSMVMLLGSIGMALGLQRFRRRRSAKA
;
A
#
# COMPACT_ATOMS: atom_id res chain seq x y z
N MET A 1 22.68 -18.74 48.99
CA MET A 1 22.91 -17.51 49.79
C MET A 1 24.31 -17.59 50.35
N ASP A 2 25.14 -16.61 50.03
CA ASP A 2 26.39 -16.33 50.73
C ASP A 2 26.15 -15.03 51.53
N ASN A 3 26.61 -15.00 52.77
CA ASN A 3 26.42 -13.87 53.68
C ASN A 3 27.77 -13.42 54.24
N GLY A 4 28.82 -13.45 53.41
CA GLY A 4 30.18 -13.12 53.80
C GLY A 4 30.36 -11.70 54.34
N ALA A 5 31.33 -11.57 55.25
CA ALA A 5 31.63 -10.36 56.01
C ALA A 5 32.38 -9.34 55.15
N GLY A 6 31.80 -8.15 54.96
CA GLY A 6 32.42 -7.08 54.17
C GLY A 6 33.51 -6.30 54.94
N PRO A 7 34.57 -5.81 54.26
CA PRO A 7 35.41 -4.73 54.78
C PRO A 7 34.63 -3.40 54.77
N THR A 8 35.09 -2.42 55.53
CA THR A 8 34.52 -1.07 55.73
C THR A 8 34.46 -0.17 54.49
N VAL A 9 34.70 -0.72 53.29
CA VAL A 9 34.46 -0.03 52.01
C VAL A 9 33.16 -0.60 51.44
N SER A 10 32.10 0.20 51.52
CA SER A 10 30.71 -0.14 51.23
C SER A 10 30.37 -0.34 49.75
N THR A 11 31.36 -0.60 48.89
CA THR A 11 31.14 -0.78 47.45
C THR A 11 32.21 -1.70 46.85
N PRO A 12 31.88 -2.56 45.87
CA PRO A 12 32.88 -3.27 45.08
C PRO A 12 33.67 -2.24 44.25
N SER A 13 34.76 -1.69 44.78
CA SER A 13 35.57 -0.69 44.09
C SER A 13 36.56 -1.36 43.13
N GLY A 14 36.28 -1.27 41.83
CA GLY A 14 37.15 -1.75 40.75
C GLY A 14 36.93 -3.21 40.35
N ASP A 15 37.49 -3.60 39.21
CA ASP A 15 37.41 -4.94 38.59
C ASP A 15 38.01 -6.09 39.43
N ALA A 16 38.35 -5.83 40.70
CA ALA A 16 38.92 -6.79 41.61
C ALA A 16 37.81 -7.47 42.42
N LEU A 17 37.69 -8.79 42.23
CA LEU A 17 36.96 -9.65 43.15
C LEU A 17 37.60 -9.50 44.53
N THR A 18 36.87 -8.94 45.50
CA THR A 18 37.29 -8.94 46.90
C THR A 18 36.46 -10.00 47.64
N GLY A 19 37.12 -10.84 48.44
CA GLY A 19 36.46 -11.90 49.21
C GLY A 19 36.64 -13.33 48.65
N ALA A 20 35.84 -14.27 49.16
CA ALA A 20 35.90 -15.69 48.78
C ALA A 20 35.20 -15.92 47.44
N LEU A 21 35.79 -16.79 46.61
CA LEU A 21 35.17 -17.23 45.35
C LEU A 21 34.42 -18.55 45.60
N LEU A 22 33.10 -18.54 45.42
CA LEU A 22 32.31 -19.76 45.38
C LEU A 22 31.93 -20.09 43.94
N GLU A 23 32.39 -21.23 43.42
CA GLU A 23 31.94 -21.75 42.13
C GLU A 23 30.89 -22.86 42.32
N ILE A 24 29.70 -22.65 41.76
CA ILE A 24 28.62 -23.63 41.73
C ILE A 24 28.61 -24.29 40.36
N LYS A 25 29.12 -25.53 40.30
CA LYS A 25 29.20 -26.34 39.08
C LYS A 25 27.96 -27.17 38.79
N GLY A 26 27.16 -27.45 39.81
CA GLY A 26 25.93 -28.24 39.66
C GLY A 26 24.79 -27.44 39.05
N ASN A 27 23.83 -28.16 38.44
CA ASN A 27 22.61 -27.56 37.92
C ASN A 27 21.65 -27.22 39.07
N ILE A 28 21.04 -26.04 39.02
CA ILE A 28 19.97 -25.59 39.91
C ILE A 28 18.65 -25.63 39.12
N SER A 29 17.63 -26.26 39.67
CA SER A 29 16.33 -26.49 38.99
C SER A 29 15.15 -26.31 39.95
N GLY A 30 13.94 -26.14 39.41
CA GLY A 30 12.68 -26.08 40.17
C GLY A 30 12.02 -24.69 40.15
N VAL A 31 10.93 -24.51 40.90
CA VAL A 31 10.12 -23.26 40.82
C VAL A 31 10.71 -22.07 41.59
N GLY A 32 11.76 -22.30 42.39
CA GLY A 32 12.36 -21.28 43.24
C GLY A 32 13.19 -20.25 42.49
N SER A 33 13.60 -19.20 43.20
CA SER A 33 14.50 -18.15 42.70
C SER A 33 15.93 -18.33 43.23
N LEU A 34 16.89 -17.73 42.52
CA LEU A 34 18.27 -17.56 42.98
C LEU A 34 18.49 -16.12 43.39
N THR A 35 18.88 -15.88 44.64
CA THR A 35 19.23 -14.54 45.14
C THR A 35 20.69 -14.48 45.59
N LYS A 36 21.48 -13.65 44.92
CA LYS A 36 22.86 -13.28 45.30
C LYS A 36 22.83 -12.06 46.21
N GLN A 37 23.39 -12.25 47.41
CA GLN A 37 23.59 -11.23 48.44
C GLN A 37 25.04 -11.36 48.96
N GLY A 38 25.46 -10.48 49.88
CA GLY A 38 26.84 -10.39 50.35
C GLY A 38 27.77 -9.79 49.29
N TYR A 39 28.95 -9.30 49.70
CA TYR A 39 29.87 -8.60 48.80
C TYR A 39 30.77 -9.52 47.97
N ASP A 40 30.87 -10.80 48.36
CA ASP A 40 31.70 -11.81 47.69
C ASP A 40 31.22 -12.14 46.27
N ALA A 41 32.03 -12.95 45.59
CA ALA A 41 31.79 -13.39 44.23
C ALA A 41 31.31 -14.85 44.16
N VAL A 42 30.22 -15.07 43.41
CA VAL A 42 29.72 -16.40 43.08
C VAL A 42 29.82 -16.61 41.58
N VAL A 43 30.41 -17.71 41.15
CA VAL A 43 30.44 -18.18 39.76
C VAL A 43 29.40 -19.28 39.59
N LEU A 44 28.52 -19.15 38.60
CA LEU A 44 27.60 -20.20 38.19
C LEU A 44 28.11 -20.86 36.90
N SER A 45 28.44 -22.14 36.96
CA SER A 45 28.97 -22.90 35.80
C SER A 45 28.01 -23.98 35.32
N GLY A 46 27.02 -24.36 36.14
CA GLY A 46 25.97 -25.31 35.76
C GLY A 46 24.95 -24.75 34.76
N THR A 47 24.21 -25.63 34.10
CA THR A 47 23.05 -25.26 33.27
C THR A 47 21.82 -25.20 34.16
N ASN A 48 21.36 -23.99 34.48
CA ASN A 48 20.30 -23.81 35.46
C ASN A 48 18.93 -23.64 34.79
N THR A 49 17.89 -24.26 35.37
CA THR A 49 16.52 -24.33 34.82
C THR A 49 15.45 -23.91 35.82
N TYR A 50 15.82 -23.19 36.89
CA TYR A 50 14.85 -22.70 37.85
C TYR A 50 13.98 -21.57 37.26
N THR A 51 12.72 -21.45 37.69
CA THR A 51 11.77 -20.51 37.07
C THR A 51 11.47 -19.26 37.89
N GLY A 52 11.90 -19.19 39.15
CA GLY A 52 11.62 -18.05 40.03
C GLY A 52 12.46 -16.79 39.76
N GLY A 53 13.40 -16.85 38.80
CA GLY A 53 14.27 -15.72 38.44
C GLY A 53 15.57 -15.65 39.24
N THR A 54 16.46 -14.77 38.78
CA THR A 54 17.79 -14.50 39.33
C THR A 54 17.85 -13.05 39.83
N PHE A 55 18.16 -12.86 41.11
CA PHE A 55 18.23 -11.55 41.76
C PHE A 55 19.64 -11.31 42.28
N VAL A 56 20.30 -10.25 41.82
CA VAL A 56 21.64 -9.85 42.26
C VAL A 56 21.50 -8.55 43.05
N ASN A 57 21.47 -8.66 44.39
CA ASN A 57 21.22 -7.54 45.29
C ASN A 57 22.52 -6.87 45.75
N THR A 58 23.58 -7.64 45.94
CA THR A 58 24.92 -7.17 46.33
C THR A 58 26.02 -8.15 45.89
N GLY A 59 27.23 -7.63 45.70
CA GLY A 59 28.41 -8.40 45.28
C GLY A 59 28.30 -8.92 43.85
N TRP A 60 29.12 -9.91 43.50
CA TRP A 60 29.28 -10.37 42.12
C TRP A 60 28.60 -11.71 41.88
N LEU A 61 27.71 -11.78 40.89
CA LEU A 61 27.28 -13.02 40.27
C LEU A 61 27.90 -13.12 38.88
N ARG A 62 28.70 -14.15 38.66
CA ARG A 62 29.53 -14.30 37.47
C ARG A 62 29.13 -15.55 36.68
N ALA A 63 29.09 -15.43 35.35
CA ALA A 63 28.93 -16.59 34.49
C ALA A 63 30.25 -17.40 34.41
N GLY A 64 30.15 -18.70 34.66
CA GLY A 64 31.22 -19.69 34.50
C GLY A 64 31.09 -20.50 33.21
N ALA A 65 29.96 -20.40 32.52
CA ALA A 65 29.68 -20.99 31.23
C ALA A 65 28.62 -20.16 30.48
N ALA A 66 28.50 -20.37 29.16
CA ALA A 66 27.43 -19.78 28.36
C ALA A 66 26.05 -20.23 28.85
N ASN A 67 25.08 -19.31 28.87
CA ASN A 67 23.69 -19.58 29.26
C ASN A 67 23.57 -20.32 30.60
N THR A 68 24.39 -19.93 31.59
CA THR A 68 24.27 -20.48 32.95
C THR A 68 22.97 -20.06 33.64
N LEU A 69 22.35 -18.94 33.26
CA LEU A 69 21.04 -18.53 33.76
C LEU A 69 19.91 -19.20 32.97
N PRO A 70 18.71 -19.36 33.56
CA PRO A 70 17.53 -19.77 32.81
C PRO A 70 17.23 -18.78 31.67
N THR A 71 17.22 -19.26 30.43
CA THR A 71 17.20 -18.40 29.23
C THR A 71 15.89 -17.64 29.02
N ALA A 72 14.76 -18.11 29.55
CA ALA A 72 13.49 -17.38 29.60
C ALA A 72 13.22 -16.74 30.98
N GLY A 73 14.19 -16.79 31.89
CA GLY A 73 14.05 -16.34 33.27
C GLY A 73 14.23 -14.83 33.43
N LEU A 74 13.75 -14.31 34.55
CA LEU A 74 14.03 -12.94 35.01
C LEU A 74 15.49 -12.83 35.49
N LEU A 75 16.19 -11.77 35.08
CA LEU A 75 17.41 -11.28 35.72
C LEU A 75 17.16 -9.87 36.28
N SER A 76 17.39 -9.71 37.58
CA SER A 76 17.23 -8.45 38.30
C SER A 76 18.54 -8.05 38.97
N THR A 77 19.03 -6.83 38.72
CA THR A 77 20.09 -6.21 39.52
C THR A 77 19.51 -5.13 40.41
N THR A 78 19.99 -5.02 41.64
CA THR A 78 19.66 -3.94 42.56
C THR A 78 20.86 -3.60 43.44
N GLY A 79 20.83 -2.49 44.16
CA GLY A 79 21.84 -2.14 45.15
C GLY A 79 23.25 -2.07 44.55
N GLY A 80 24.22 -2.69 45.21
CA GLY A 80 25.58 -2.87 44.70
C GLY A 80 25.79 -4.22 44.00
N GLY A 81 24.72 -4.83 43.47
CA GLY A 81 24.77 -6.11 42.78
C GLY A 81 25.35 -5.99 41.37
N VAL A 82 26.27 -6.91 41.03
CA VAL A 82 26.95 -6.95 39.73
C VAL A 82 26.69 -8.30 39.08
N PHE A 83 26.11 -8.29 37.89
CA PHE A 83 26.11 -9.47 37.03
C PHE A 83 27.23 -9.35 35.99
N ASP A 84 28.16 -10.31 36.01
CA ASP A 84 29.33 -10.32 35.15
C ASP A 84 29.29 -11.48 34.16
N LEU A 85 29.28 -11.17 32.87
CA LEU A 85 29.28 -12.14 31.78
C LEU A 85 30.60 -12.94 31.73
N ASN A 86 31.71 -12.38 32.21
CA ASN A 86 33.01 -13.05 32.33
C ASN A 86 33.42 -13.85 31.08
N GLY A 87 33.24 -13.24 29.90
CA GLY A 87 33.62 -13.82 28.61
C GLY A 87 32.61 -14.78 27.99
N TYR A 88 31.44 -14.95 28.59
CA TYR A 88 30.38 -15.82 28.09
C TYR A 88 29.17 -15.06 27.59
N ASN A 89 28.57 -15.55 26.50
CA ASN A 89 27.26 -15.09 26.09
C ASN A 89 26.20 -15.64 27.05
N VAL A 90 25.27 -14.77 27.44
CA VAL A 90 24.19 -15.10 28.38
C VAL A 90 22.88 -14.64 27.79
N GLU A 91 21.88 -15.51 27.82
CA GLU A 91 20.51 -15.22 27.43
C GLU A 91 19.58 -15.23 28.65
N VAL A 92 18.64 -14.27 28.68
CA VAL A 92 17.58 -14.17 29.69
C VAL A 92 16.26 -13.74 29.03
N GLY A 93 15.15 -13.95 29.73
CA GLY A 93 13.86 -13.45 29.32
C GLY A 93 13.75 -11.97 29.67
N THR A 94 13.32 -11.68 30.88
CA THR A 94 13.13 -10.31 31.34
C THR A 94 14.39 -9.78 32.02
N LEU A 95 14.85 -8.60 31.61
CA LEU A 95 15.89 -7.84 32.31
C LEU A 95 15.24 -6.71 33.12
N THR A 96 15.56 -6.60 34.41
CA THR A 96 15.02 -5.51 35.23
C THR A 96 16.02 -4.96 36.25
N SER A 97 15.75 -3.74 36.67
CA SER A 97 16.32 -3.17 37.88
C SER A 97 15.26 -2.24 38.48
N PRO A 98 14.61 -2.59 39.60
CA PRO A 98 13.47 -1.86 40.16
C PRO A 98 13.81 -0.48 40.76
N GLY A 99 15.08 -0.07 40.80
CA GLY A 99 15.49 1.25 41.32
C GLY A 99 15.13 2.43 40.39
N ALA A 100 15.08 3.65 40.93
CA ALA A 100 14.72 4.87 40.19
C ALA A 100 15.84 5.35 39.23
N LEU A 101 15.51 6.25 38.29
CA LEU A 101 16.49 6.91 37.41
C LEU A 101 17.63 7.53 38.25
N VAL A 102 18.88 7.14 37.99
CA VAL A 102 20.06 7.71 38.67
C VAL A 102 20.80 8.54 37.64
N GLY A 103 20.85 9.85 37.86
CA GLY A 103 21.50 10.82 36.98
C GLY A 103 22.94 10.44 36.61
N THR A 104 23.33 10.91 35.44
CA THR A 104 24.51 10.58 34.62
C THR A 104 25.86 10.50 35.37
N THR A 105 26.71 9.57 34.92
CA THR A 105 28.20 9.46 35.06
C THR A 105 28.83 8.47 36.06
N ALA A 106 28.12 7.84 36.99
CA ALA A 106 28.79 6.91 37.90
C ALA A 106 28.93 5.50 37.28
N GLN A 107 30.12 4.89 37.34
CA GLN A 107 30.30 3.46 37.02
C GLN A 107 29.56 2.53 37.99
N GLN A 108 28.96 3.09 39.04
CA GLN A 108 28.17 2.39 40.03
C GLN A 108 26.90 3.18 40.26
N ASN A 109 25.76 2.51 40.21
CA ASN A 109 24.51 3.09 40.66
C ASN A 109 23.93 2.23 41.77
N SER A 110 23.02 2.80 42.55
CA SER A 110 22.30 2.09 43.62
C SER A 110 21.32 1.01 43.09
N ASN A 111 21.36 0.74 41.79
CA ASN A 111 20.45 -0.10 41.04
C ASN A 111 21.17 -1.34 40.46
N GLY A 112 22.45 -1.52 40.79
CA GLY A 112 23.29 -2.57 40.25
C GLY A 112 23.64 -2.37 38.77
N TYR A 113 24.60 -3.15 38.29
CA TYR A 113 25.05 -3.09 36.91
C TYR A 113 25.38 -4.46 36.33
N ILE A 114 25.39 -4.49 35.00
CA ILE A 114 25.83 -5.61 34.18
C ILE A 114 27.15 -5.22 33.52
N THR A 115 28.11 -6.13 33.57
CA THR A 115 29.44 -5.94 33.00
C THR A 115 29.92 -7.20 32.30
N ASN A 116 31.01 -7.07 31.57
CA ASN A 116 31.83 -8.19 31.13
C ASN A 116 33.29 -7.87 31.42
N THR A 117 33.88 -8.60 32.37
CA THR A 117 35.27 -8.41 32.78
C THR A 117 36.28 -9.05 31.80
N ALA A 118 35.82 -9.83 30.82
CA ALA A 118 36.70 -10.36 29.78
C ALA A 118 37.21 -9.23 28.84
N PRO A 119 38.39 -9.39 28.22
CA PRO A 119 38.99 -8.37 27.36
C PRO A 119 38.35 -8.25 25.97
N PHE A 120 37.28 -9.02 25.70
CA PHE A 120 36.56 -9.06 24.44
C PHE A 120 35.06 -8.96 24.70
N VAL A 121 34.29 -8.55 23.68
CA VAL A 121 32.85 -8.39 23.80
C VAL A 121 32.16 -9.74 24.01
N SER A 122 31.22 -9.80 24.94
CA SER A 122 30.27 -10.91 25.12
C SER A 122 28.85 -10.38 25.15
N THR A 123 27.93 -11.15 24.61
CA THR A 123 26.55 -10.70 24.37
C THR A 123 25.63 -11.09 25.51
N LEU A 124 24.87 -10.13 26.00
CA LEU A 124 23.65 -10.35 26.77
C LEU A 124 22.46 -10.33 25.82
N THR A 125 21.78 -11.46 25.67
CA THR A 125 20.52 -11.56 24.91
C THR A 125 19.34 -11.44 25.85
N VAL A 126 18.35 -10.60 25.52
CA VAL A 126 17.18 -10.32 26.36
C VAL A 126 15.87 -10.38 25.57
N GLY A 127 14.78 -10.76 26.25
CA GLY A 127 13.42 -10.79 25.72
C GLY A 127 12.91 -12.17 25.34
N ASN A 128 13.66 -13.25 25.63
CA ASN A 128 13.22 -14.61 25.36
C ASN A 128 11.96 -14.99 26.18
N GLY A 129 10.85 -15.27 25.50
CA GLY A 129 9.62 -15.72 26.16
C GLY A 129 8.95 -14.67 27.05
N THR A 130 9.34 -13.39 26.93
CA THR A 130 8.70 -12.30 27.68
C THR A 130 7.35 -11.95 27.07
N SER A 131 6.36 -11.62 27.89
CA SER A 131 4.98 -11.28 27.46
C SER A 131 4.57 -9.83 27.73
N ALA A 132 5.49 -8.99 28.20
CA ALA A 132 5.23 -7.58 28.48
C ALA A 132 6.51 -6.74 28.30
N ASP A 133 6.34 -5.43 28.11
CA ASP A 133 7.46 -4.48 28.12
C ASP A 133 8.22 -4.54 29.43
N PHE A 134 9.53 -4.30 29.37
CA PHE A 134 10.40 -4.36 30.53
C PHE A 134 11.45 -3.25 30.52
N THR A 135 11.83 -2.85 31.73
CA THR A 135 12.69 -1.69 31.96
C THR A 135 13.89 -2.09 32.77
N TYR A 136 15.07 -1.70 32.28
CA TYR A 136 16.31 -1.78 33.00
C TYR A 136 16.78 -0.39 33.43
N ALA A 137 16.69 -0.12 34.73
CA ALA A 137 17.23 1.07 35.36
C ALA A 137 18.60 0.84 36.01
N GLY A 138 19.29 -0.27 35.72
CA GLY A 138 20.69 -0.48 36.09
C GLY A 138 21.63 0.17 35.07
N LEU A 139 22.93 -0.12 35.15
CA LEU A 139 23.90 0.23 34.08
C LEU A 139 24.34 -1.01 33.34
N VAL A 140 24.62 -0.87 32.05
CA VAL A 140 25.35 -1.85 31.24
C VAL A 140 26.67 -1.22 30.82
N GLN A 141 27.77 -1.92 31.02
CA GLN A 141 29.11 -1.33 30.96
C GLN A 141 30.13 -2.22 30.26
N TYR A 142 31.26 -1.62 29.87
CA TYR A 142 32.43 -2.32 29.36
C TYR A 142 32.14 -3.21 28.14
N ASN A 143 32.71 -4.41 28.10
CA ASN A 143 32.73 -5.27 26.93
C ASN A 143 31.44 -6.09 26.78
N VAL A 144 30.28 -5.45 26.96
CA VAL A 144 28.97 -6.07 26.78
C VAL A 144 28.41 -5.68 25.41
N GLY A 145 27.96 -6.67 24.64
CA GLY A 145 27.01 -6.50 23.54
C GLY A 145 25.60 -6.78 24.04
N LEU A 146 24.59 -6.17 23.43
CA LEU A 146 23.21 -6.32 23.84
C LEU A 146 22.36 -6.76 22.65
N ASP A 147 21.77 -7.94 22.72
CA ASP A 147 20.84 -8.45 21.71
C ASP A 147 19.42 -8.45 22.27
N LYS A 148 18.52 -7.76 21.58
CA LYS A 148 17.09 -7.70 21.91
C LYS A 148 16.29 -8.60 20.96
N ILE A 149 15.55 -9.54 21.54
CA ILE A 149 14.65 -10.49 20.87
C ILE A 149 13.24 -10.42 21.45
N GLY A 150 12.26 -11.07 20.80
CA GLY A 150 10.85 -11.10 21.23
C GLY A 150 10.11 -9.77 21.02
N ALA A 151 8.78 -9.82 21.03
CA ALA A 151 7.92 -8.73 20.55
C ALA A 151 7.96 -7.44 21.39
N ASN A 152 8.20 -7.54 22.69
CA ASN A 152 7.98 -6.41 23.61
C ASN A 152 9.13 -5.39 23.60
N VAL A 153 8.93 -4.25 24.27
CA VAL A 153 9.91 -3.17 24.40
C VAL A 153 10.88 -3.41 25.55
N LEU A 154 12.19 -3.23 25.31
CA LEU A 154 13.20 -3.01 26.35
C LEU A 154 13.46 -1.51 26.52
N SER A 155 13.21 -0.97 27.70
CA SER A 155 13.56 0.42 28.05
C SER A 155 14.87 0.51 28.83
N LEU A 156 15.84 1.26 28.32
CA LEU A 156 17.12 1.56 28.98
C LEU A 156 17.12 3.00 29.50
N LEU A 157 17.00 3.18 30.82
CA LEU A 157 16.77 4.51 31.39
C LEU A 157 18.06 5.27 31.73
N ASN A 158 19.06 4.58 32.24
CA ASN A 158 20.28 5.20 32.77
C ASN A 158 21.41 5.26 31.73
N SER A 159 22.41 6.09 32.01
CA SER A 159 23.58 6.29 31.15
C SER A 159 24.46 5.03 31.10
N ASN A 160 24.40 4.30 30.00
CA ASN A 160 25.19 3.11 29.79
C ASN A 160 26.56 3.45 29.19
N THR A 161 27.53 2.54 29.31
CA THR A 161 28.93 2.74 28.84
C THR A 161 29.51 1.51 28.16
N TYR A 162 28.68 0.55 27.78
CA TYR A 162 29.13 -0.63 27.05
C TYR A 162 29.57 -0.29 25.62
N VAL A 163 30.50 -1.09 25.10
CA VAL A 163 31.15 -0.87 23.79
C VAL A 163 30.77 -1.90 22.73
N GLY A 164 30.14 -3.01 23.13
CA GLY A 164 29.61 -3.98 22.20
C GLY A 164 28.38 -3.44 21.46
N PRO A 165 28.01 -4.05 20.32
CA PRO A 165 26.86 -3.61 19.54
C PRO A 165 25.55 -3.80 20.31
N THR A 166 24.58 -2.94 20.02
CA THR A 166 23.18 -3.12 20.41
C THR A 166 22.43 -3.63 19.18
N THR A 167 22.07 -4.92 19.17
CA THR A 167 21.31 -5.56 18.10
C THR A 167 19.84 -5.66 18.46
N ILE A 168 18.95 -5.17 17.61
CA ILE A 168 17.50 -5.32 17.74
C ILE A 168 17.04 -6.31 16.68
N ASN A 169 16.83 -7.56 17.11
CA ASN A 169 16.36 -8.64 16.24
C ASN A 169 14.82 -8.71 16.20
N ALA A 170 14.15 -8.32 17.28
CA ALA A 170 12.68 -8.26 17.41
C ALA A 170 12.23 -7.30 18.53
N GLY A 171 11.04 -6.75 18.35
CA GLY A 171 10.47 -5.73 19.25
C GLY A 171 11.34 -4.49 19.28
N ASP A 172 11.28 -3.74 20.39
CA ASP A 172 11.93 -2.44 20.41
C ASP A 172 12.98 -2.29 21.49
N VAL A 173 13.93 -1.39 21.23
CA VAL A 173 14.76 -0.79 22.27
C VAL A 173 14.40 0.68 22.37
N ARG A 174 13.96 1.08 23.57
CA ARG A 174 13.63 2.46 23.91
C ARG A 174 14.72 3.06 24.79
N ALA A 175 15.37 4.10 24.30
CA ALA A 175 16.46 4.75 25.02
C ALA A 175 16.68 6.19 24.54
N VAL A 176 17.31 7.02 25.38
CA VAL A 176 17.92 8.27 24.92
C VAL A 176 19.21 7.92 24.16
N ASP A 177 19.34 8.39 22.92
CA ASP A 177 20.59 8.21 22.15
C ASP A 177 21.75 8.97 22.80
N GLY A 178 22.90 8.29 22.92
CA GLY A 178 24.07 8.78 23.64
C GLY A 178 24.01 8.62 25.17
N VAL A 179 22.89 8.17 25.74
CA VAL A 179 22.72 7.93 27.18
C VAL A 179 22.36 6.46 27.43
N GLY A 180 21.10 6.08 27.21
CA GLY A 180 20.66 4.69 27.36
C GLY A 180 21.22 3.78 26.26
N LEU A 181 21.31 4.31 25.03
CA LEU A 181 22.11 3.72 23.97
C LEU A 181 23.44 4.50 23.87
N PRO A 182 24.58 3.96 24.34
CA PRO A 182 25.82 4.71 24.40
C PRO A 182 26.38 5.02 23.00
N THR A 183 27.12 6.13 22.87
CA THR A 183 27.84 6.47 21.63
C THR A 183 28.99 5.52 21.32
N ALA A 184 29.44 4.72 22.29
CA ALA A 184 30.45 3.69 22.07
C ALA A 184 29.87 2.41 21.42
N SER A 185 28.55 2.20 21.49
CA SER A 185 27.87 1.06 20.86
C SER A 185 27.52 1.40 19.41
N ASN A 186 27.65 0.41 18.52
CA ASN A 186 27.01 0.42 17.22
C ASN A 186 25.56 -0.06 17.35
N LEU A 187 24.60 0.68 16.79
CA LEU A 187 23.21 0.23 16.73
C LEU A 187 22.99 -0.65 15.49
N VAL A 188 22.50 -1.87 15.67
CA VAL A 188 22.11 -2.77 14.57
C VAL A 188 20.63 -3.06 14.70
N ILE A 189 19.81 -2.58 13.77
CA ILE A 189 18.39 -2.91 13.69
C ILE A 189 18.26 -3.96 12.59
N SER A 190 18.21 -5.23 12.98
CA SER A 190 18.32 -6.34 12.04
C SER A 190 16.96 -6.92 11.64
N GLY A 191 15.94 -6.83 12.51
CA GLY A 191 14.60 -7.34 12.21
C GLY A 191 14.58 -8.81 11.80
N ASN A 192 15.55 -9.61 12.26
CA ASN A 192 15.74 -10.99 11.81
C ASN A 192 14.62 -11.95 12.28
N ASP A 193 13.75 -11.50 13.18
CA ASP A 193 12.56 -12.26 13.57
C ASP A 193 11.46 -12.13 12.49
N PRO A 194 10.94 -13.27 11.98
CA PRO A 194 9.95 -13.25 10.90
C PRO A 194 8.55 -12.81 11.35
N LEU A 195 8.28 -12.77 12.65
CA LEU A 195 6.96 -12.47 13.21
C LEU A 195 6.89 -11.06 13.78
N ASN A 196 8.01 -10.52 14.24
CA ASN A 196 8.07 -9.27 14.99
C ASN A 196 9.04 -8.29 14.34
N ALA A 197 8.54 -7.11 14.02
CA ALA A 197 9.38 -6.02 13.53
C ALA A 197 10.39 -5.57 14.61
N ALA A 198 11.47 -4.93 14.19
CA ALA A 198 12.48 -4.36 15.08
C ALA A 198 12.55 -2.84 14.95
N ALA A 199 12.36 -2.10 16.04
CA ALA A 199 12.52 -0.66 16.01
C ALA A 199 13.46 -0.14 17.11
N TYR A 200 14.19 0.92 16.78
CA TYR A 200 14.75 1.79 17.80
C TYR A 200 13.79 2.93 18.09
N GLU A 201 13.44 3.12 19.36
CA GLU A 201 12.61 4.22 19.84
C GLU A 201 13.45 5.23 20.61
N PRO A 202 14.09 6.20 19.92
CA PRO A 202 14.76 7.28 20.60
C PRO A 202 13.73 8.10 21.38
N THR A 203 13.96 8.30 22.68
CA THR A 203 13.12 9.20 23.49
C THR A 203 13.55 10.66 23.34
N THR A 204 14.35 10.96 22.33
CA THR A 204 14.70 12.31 21.85
C THR A 204 13.86 12.67 20.63
N SER A 205 13.74 13.96 20.32
CA SER A 205 13.02 14.40 19.11
C SER A 205 13.77 14.16 17.81
N THR A 206 15.02 13.74 17.88
CA THR A 206 15.92 13.67 16.72
C THR A 206 16.91 12.52 16.85
N PHE A 207 17.16 11.84 15.74
CA PHE A 207 18.17 10.78 15.59
C PHE A 207 19.08 11.06 14.39
N THR A 208 20.40 11.03 14.59
CA THR A 208 21.40 11.49 13.59
C THR A 208 22.63 10.60 13.41
N ARG A 209 22.70 9.41 14.02
CA ARG A 209 23.84 8.50 13.83
C ARG A 209 24.10 8.24 12.35
N SER A 210 25.37 8.18 11.95
CA SER A 210 25.76 7.86 10.58
C SER A 210 25.59 6.38 10.28
N LEU A 211 25.32 6.02 9.03
CA LEU A 211 25.37 4.61 8.60
C LEU A 211 26.78 4.05 8.75
N GLY A 212 26.90 2.83 9.27
CA GLY A 212 28.16 2.09 9.35
C GLY A 212 28.22 1.15 10.54
N SER A 213 29.34 0.46 10.70
CA SER A 213 29.54 -0.57 11.75
C SER A 213 30.36 -0.11 12.96
N GLY A 214 30.82 1.14 12.97
CA GLY A 214 31.62 1.70 14.04
C GLY A 214 30.82 2.16 15.26
N ALA A 215 31.53 2.51 16.33
CA ALA A 215 30.93 3.14 17.49
C ALA A 215 30.13 4.40 17.09
N GLY A 216 28.91 4.53 17.62
CA GLY A 216 28.06 5.70 17.38
C GLY A 216 27.41 5.71 16.00
N GLN A 217 27.56 4.63 15.23
CA GLN A 217 26.91 4.43 13.95
C GLN A 217 25.67 3.55 14.08
N VAL A 218 24.93 3.44 12.98
CA VAL A 218 23.71 2.64 12.87
C VAL A 218 23.73 1.79 11.62
N GLN A 219 23.14 0.60 11.71
CA GLN A 219 22.87 -0.28 10.59
C GLN A 219 21.40 -0.71 10.64
N ILE A 220 20.74 -0.78 9.49
CA ILE A 220 19.37 -1.27 9.32
C ILE A 220 19.45 -2.38 8.28
N THR A 221 19.56 -3.63 8.72
CA THR A 221 20.24 -4.68 7.93
C THR A 221 19.35 -5.80 7.41
N GLY A 222 18.08 -5.86 7.83
CA GLY A 222 17.18 -6.93 7.43
C GLY A 222 15.77 -6.75 7.93
N GLY A 223 14.89 -7.67 7.52
CA GLY A 223 13.52 -7.79 8.00
C GLY A 223 12.68 -6.50 7.97
N SER A 224 11.61 -6.49 8.76
CA SER A 224 10.86 -5.26 9.02
C SER A 224 11.59 -4.49 10.12
N SER A 225 12.37 -3.48 9.75
CA SER A 225 13.22 -2.76 10.70
C SER A 225 13.26 -1.25 10.46
N GLY A 226 13.44 -0.48 11.53
CA GLY A 226 13.56 0.97 11.44
C GLY A 226 13.39 1.67 12.78
N PHE A 227 12.53 2.69 12.81
CA PHE A 227 12.40 3.59 13.95
C PHE A 227 10.95 3.73 14.41
N GLY A 228 10.76 3.91 15.73
CA GLY A 228 9.48 4.28 16.34
C GLY A 228 9.59 5.58 17.11
N ALA A 229 8.54 6.41 17.11
CA ALA A 229 8.51 7.63 17.90
C ALA A 229 7.70 7.43 19.18
N PHE A 230 8.32 7.66 20.34
CA PHE A 230 7.70 7.48 21.65
C PHE A 230 7.59 8.79 22.40
N GLY A 231 6.39 9.11 22.90
CA GLY A 231 6.07 10.30 23.69
C GLY A 231 6.06 11.63 22.90
N THR A 232 7.08 11.88 22.06
CA THR A 232 7.22 13.09 21.25
C THR A 232 7.53 12.77 19.79
N PRO A 233 7.18 13.65 18.83
CA PRO A 233 7.50 13.41 17.42
C PRO A 233 9.00 13.21 17.19
N LEU A 234 9.34 12.26 16.32
CA LEU A 234 10.72 11.92 15.98
C LEU A 234 11.09 12.43 14.58
N THR A 235 12.22 13.11 14.48
CA THR A 235 12.89 13.38 13.20
C THR A 235 14.08 12.44 13.05
N VAL A 236 14.09 11.64 11.99
CA VAL A 236 15.18 10.75 11.60
C VAL A 236 15.95 11.41 10.46
N ASP A 237 17.21 11.73 10.71
CA ASP A 237 18.16 12.31 9.75
C ASP A 237 19.49 11.55 9.85
N VAL A 238 19.50 10.29 9.41
CA VAL A 238 20.65 9.37 9.53
C VAL A 238 21.87 10.00 8.89
N GLY A 239 22.95 10.17 9.66
CA GLY A 239 24.20 10.82 9.25
C GLY A 239 24.12 12.33 9.05
N GLY A 240 22.99 12.96 9.40
CA GLY A 240 22.79 14.40 9.31
C GLY A 240 22.85 15.12 10.66
N ASN A 241 22.08 16.20 10.78
CA ASN A 241 22.03 17.08 11.96
C ASN A 241 20.59 17.33 12.46
N GLY A 242 19.60 16.62 11.90
CA GLY A 242 18.19 16.79 12.21
C GLY A 242 17.46 17.78 11.31
N THR A 243 18.15 18.41 10.34
CA THR A 243 17.55 19.37 9.42
C THR A 243 17.54 18.89 7.97
N GLY A 244 17.74 17.58 7.73
CA GLY A 244 17.76 17.00 6.40
C GLY A 244 19.09 17.16 5.69
N THR A 245 20.19 17.15 6.45
CA THR A 245 21.56 17.21 5.89
C THR A 245 22.16 15.81 5.70
N GLY A 246 21.48 14.76 6.15
CA GLY A 246 21.95 13.40 6.02
C GLY A 246 22.10 12.96 4.56
N PRO A 247 22.99 11.98 4.27
CA PRO A 247 23.16 11.43 2.93
C PRO A 247 21.87 10.77 2.41
N THR A 248 21.88 10.48 1.11
CA THR A 248 20.88 9.60 0.50
C THR A 248 21.09 8.18 1.03
N LEU A 249 20.04 7.58 1.57
CA LEU A 249 20.05 6.19 2.03
C LEU A 249 19.82 5.28 0.83
N GLN A 250 20.89 4.61 0.37
CA GLN A 250 20.82 3.67 -0.73
C GLN A 250 20.41 2.29 -0.20
N TRP A 251 19.22 1.83 -0.61
CA TRP A 251 18.65 0.56 -0.20
C TRP A 251 19.43 -0.63 -0.76
N GLY A 252 19.50 -1.73 -0.03
CA GLY A 252 20.23 -2.92 -0.48
C GLY A 252 21.73 -2.84 -0.25
N THR A 253 22.22 -1.80 0.42
CA THR A 253 23.62 -1.70 0.84
C THR A 253 23.84 -2.40 2.17
N THR A 254 25.10 -2.68 2.52
CA THR A 254 25.48 -3.42 3.73
C THR A 254 24.85 -2.86 5.01
N PHE A 255 24.67 -1.55 5.10
CA PHE A 255 24.17 -0.88 6.31
C PHE A 255 22.72 -0.39 6.19
N PHE A 256 22.11 -0.49 5.01
CA PHE A 256 20.72 -0.13 4.77
C PHE A 256 20.08 -1.11 3.78
N ASN A 257 19.56 -2.21 4.33
CA ASN A 257 18.87 -3.27 3.60
C ASN A 257 17.71 -3.90 4.40
N PRO A 258 16.75 -3.11 4.91
CA PRO A 258 15.52 -3.69 5.46
C PRO A 258 14.72 -4.38 4.35
N SER A 259 13.99 -5.47 4.64
CA SER A 259 12.98 -5.98 3.71
C SER A 259 11.79 -5.02 3.63
N THR A 260 11.44 -4.42 4.78
CA THR A 260 10.45 -3.35 4.90
C THR A 260 11.01 -2.29 5.84
N PHE A 261 11.16 -1.06 5.38
CA PHE A 261 11.61 0.03 6.24
C PHE A 261 10.46 0.53 7.10
N LEU A 262 10.66 0.51 8.41
CA LEU A 262 9.64 0.82 9.40
C LEU A 262 9.77 2.26 9.86
N LEU A 263 8.70 3.04 9.67
CA LEU A 263 8.54 4.39 10.21
C LEU A 263 7.30 4.39 11.11
N ASN A 264 7.55 4.23 12.40
CA ASN A 264 6.60 3.82 13.44
C ASN A 264 6.18 2.35 13.36
N ASP A 265 6.52 1.63 14.42
CA ASP A 265 6.08 0.27 14.69
C ASP A 265 4.73 0.28 15.45
N SER A 266 4.32 -0.86 16.03
CA SER A 266 3.10 -0.95 16.83
C SER A 266 3.16 -0.28 18.20
N HIS A 267 4.36 -0.05 18.77
CA HIS A 267 4.54 0.59 20.07
C HIS A 267 4.66 2.12 19.99
N ALA A 268 4.95 2.66 18.80
CA ALA A 268 5.04 4.09 18.59
C ALA A 268 3.77 4.86 19.02
N THR A 269 3.97 6.00 19.68
CA THR A 269 2.91 6.86 20.22
C THR A 269 2.96 8.30 19.71
N ALA A 270 3.92 8.65 18.85
CA ALA A 270 4.02 9.97 18.20
C ALA A 270 4.37 9.86 16.70
N ALA A 271 4.21 10.95 15.95
CA ALA A 271 4.50 10.94 14.51
C ALA A 271 6.01 10.89 14.24
N SER A 272 6.43 10.23 13.16
CA SER A 272 7.82 10.24 12.70
C SER A 272 7.99 11.01 11.40
N THR A 273 9.19 11.56 11.19
CA THR A 273 9.59 12.23 9.95
C THR A 273 10.97 11.75 9.54
N LEU A 274 11.10 11.16 8.36
CA LEU A 274 12.39 10.89 7.72
C LEU A 274 12.77 12.07 6.82
N THR A 275 13.95 12.65 7.04
CA THR A 275 14.44 13.77 6.22
C THR A 275 15.43 13.34 5.15
N ASN A 276 16.07 12.17 5.28
CA ASN A 276 16.97 11.64 4.27
C ASN A 276 16.23 11.39 2.95
N ASN A 277 16.91 11.61 1.83
CA ASN A 277 16.52 10.99 0.56
C ASN A 277 16.70 9.47 0.68
N ILE A 278 15.89 8.71 -0.05
CA ILE A 278 16.07 7.26 -0.20
C ILE A 278 16.28 6.97 -1.68
N ASP A 279 17.36 6.26 -2.00
CA ASP A 279 17.54 5.63 -3.30
C ASP A 279 17.08 4.17 -3.19
N LEU A 280 16.01 3.83 -3.92
CA LEU A 280 15.42 2.49 -3.93
C LEU A 280 16.37 1.45 -4.56
N ASN A 281 17.40 1.90 -5.29
CA ASN A 281 18.53 1.13 -5.78
C ASN A 281 18.11 -0.18 -6.47
N PRO A 282 17.35 -0.11 -7.58
CA PRO A 282 17.15 -1.27 -8.42
C PRO A 282 18.50 -1.70 -9.01
N THR A 283 18.71 -3.01 -9.18
CA THR A 283 19.84 -3.51 -9.98
C THR A 283 19.40 -3.59 -11.44
N THR A 284 19.84 -4.59 -12.21
CA THR A 284 19.28 -4.86 -13.55
C THR A 284 17.88 -5.47 -13.52
N SER A 285 17.39 -5.88 -12.34
CA SER A 285 16.08 -6.51 -12.14
C SER A 285 15.14 -5.58 -11.38
N VAL A 286 13.83 -5.87 -11.47
CA VAL A 286 12.82 -5.19 -10.67
C VAL A 286 13.07 -5.45 -9.19
N VAL A 287 13.02 -4.41 -8.38
CA VAL A 287 13.08 -4.52 -6.92
C VAL A 287 11.83 -3.90 -6.30
N THR A 288 11.37 -4.49 -5.20
CA THR A 288 10.25 -3.97 -4.42
C THR A 288 10.78 -3.48 -3.08
N ARG A 289 10.36 -2.27 -2.68
CA ARG A 289 10.74 -1.64 -1.42
C ARG A 289 9.48 -1.34 -0.61
N GLY A 290 9.33 -2.04 0.51
CA GLY A 290 8.23 -1.83 1.44
C GLY A 290 8.54 -0.70 2.43
N ILE A 291 7.58 0.18 2.66
CA ILE A 291 7.59 1.13 3.79
C ILE A 291 6.35 0.89 4.63
N ALA A 292 6.55 0.64 5.92
CA ALA A 292 5.48 0.34 6.87
C ALA A 292 5.29 1.46 7.89
N VAL A 293 4.01 1.72 8.22
CA VAL A 293 3.59 2.54 9.36
C VAL A 293 2.61 1.69 10.16
N ASN A 294 3.10 1.07 11.24
CA ASN A 294 2.39 0.01 11.98
C ASN A 294 1.77 0.45 13.30
N SER A 295 1.78 1.75 13.58
CA SER A 295 1.25 2.29 14.82
C SER A 295 -0.29 2.29 14.85
N THR A 296 -0.84 2.11 16.06
CA THR A 296 -2.25 2.38 16.39
C THR A 296 -2.48 3.70 17.15
N GLY A 297 -1.44 4.22 17.85
CA GLY A 297 -1.50 5.48 18.62
C GLY A 297 -1.03 6.73 17.87
N ALA A 298 0.02 6.62 17.06
CA ALA A 298 0.51 7.66 16.15
C ALA A 298 0.68 7.18 14.71
N ASN A 299 -0.44 7.26 14.00
CA ASN A 299 -0.64 6.56 12.74
C ASN A 299 -0.14 7.40 11.56
N THR A 300 0.93 8.18 11.74
CA THR A 300 1.47 9.05 10.70
C THR A 300 2.99 9.04 10.70
N ALA A 301 3.57 8.69 9.56
CA ALA A 301 4.96 8.94 9.22
C ALA A 301 5.04 9.87 8.01
N THR A 302 6.04 10.75 7.97
CA THR A 302 6.29 11.64 6.83
C THR A 302 7.67 11.36 6.23
N ILE A 303 7.76 11.23 4.92
CA ILE A 303 9.04 11.25 4.19
C ILE A 303 9.17 12.62 3.54
N LYS A 304 10.14 13.40 4.04
CA LYS A 304 10.51 14.71 3.47
C LYS A 304 11.54 14.61 2.36
N GLY A 305 12.45 13.65 2.46
CA GLY A 305 13.42 13.40 1.40
C GLY A 305 12.77 12.83 0.14
N ASN A 306 13.48 12.92 -0.99
CA ASN A 306 13.02 12.36 -2.24
C ASN A 306 13.17 10.82 -2.25
N LEU A 307 12.27 10.14 -2.95
CA LEU A 307 12.46 8.74 -3.35
C LEU A 307 13.04 8.71 -4.77
N LEU A 308 14.24 8.16 -4.87
CA LEU A 308 15.10 8.14 -6.05
C LEU A 308 15.35 6.72 -6.54
N GLN A 309 15.93 6.58 -7.73
CA GLN A 309 16.57 5.34 -8.18
C GLN A 309 17.90 5.65 -8.89
N SER A 310 18.96 4.90 -8.57
CA SER A 310 20.27 5.01 -9.23
C SER A 310 20.58 3.92 -10.26
N GLY A 311 19.74 2.89 -10.37
CA GLY A 311 19.91 1.76 -11.29
C GLY A 311 18.99 1.77 -12.52
N SER A 312 19.21 0.82 -13.41
CA SER A 312 18.48 0.69 -14.69
C SER A 312 17.24 -0.21 -14.62
N GLY A 313 17.13 -1.09 -13.63
CA GLY A 313 15.91 -1.82 -13.32
C GLY A 313 14.82 -0.89 -12.76
N ALA A 314 13.60 -1.39 -12.67
CA ALA A 314 12.50 -0.65 -12.05
C ALA A 314 12.46 -0.88 -10.54
N ALA A 315 12.30 0.18 -9.76
CA ALA A 315 11.97 0.07 -8.35
C ALA A 315 10.47 0.31 -8.12
N THR A 316 9.80 -0.61 -7.43
CA THR A 316 8.42 -0.44 -6.96
C THR A 316 8.42 -0.05 -5.47
N LEU A 317 7.42 0.73 -5.08
CA LEU A 317 7.21 1.16 -3.70
C LEU A 317 5.92 0.56 -3.16
N ASP A 318 5.99 -0.15 -2.04
CA ASP A 318 4.81 -0.72 -1.37
C ASP A 318 4.59 -0.05 -0.02
N LYS A 319 3.44 0.61 0.14
CA LYS A 319 2.96 1.11 1.41
C LYS A 319 2.17 0.03 2.14
N THR A 320 2.67 -0.37 3.31
CA THR A 320 2.07 -1.38 4.19
C THR A 320 1.78 -0.81 5.59
N GLY A 321 1.11 -1.60 6.44
CA GLY A 321 0.72 -1.18 7.78
C GLY A 321 -0.51 -0.27 7.83
N PRO A 322 -1.30 -0.30 8.91
CA PRO A 322 -2.56 0.44 9.02
C PRO A 322 -2.42 1.97 9.06
N GLY A 323 -1.21 2.49 9.31
CA GLY A 323 -0.99 3.93 9.43
C GLY A 323 -0.94 4.68 8.10
N THR A 324 -0.77 5.99 8.19
CA THR A 324 -0.63 6.95 7.10
C THR A 324 0.85 7.20 6.82
N LEU A 325 1.28 7.02 5.58
CA LEU A 325 2.55 7.53 5.07
C LEU A 325 2.28 8.78 4.25
N ILE A 326 2.84 9.90 4.66
CA ILE A 326 2.79 11.18 3.93
C ILE A 326 4.08 11.32 3.13
N LEU A 327 3.94 11.49 1.83
CA LEU A 327 5.05 11.92 0.97
C LEU A 327 5.02 13.44 0.95
N SER A 328 6.05 14.13 1.42
CA SER A 328 6.06 15.61 1.46
C SER A 328 7.19 16.23 0.66
N SER A 329 7.91 15.45 -0.15
CA SER A 329 8.81 16.02 -1.16
C SER A 329 8.01 16.83 -2.17
N THR A 330 8.49 18.03 -2.51
CA THR A 330 7.82 18.88 -3.51
C THR A 330 8.17 18.49 -4.96
N SER A 331 9.15 17.61 -5.14
CA SER A 331 9.55 17.07 -6.43
C SER A 331 8.83 15.75 -6.74
N THR A 332 8.57 15.51 -8.02
CA THR A 332 8.12 14.20 -8.51
C THR A 332 9.15 13.13 -8.14
N LEU A 333 8.67 12.02 -7.60
CA LEU A 333 9.50 10.87 -7.24
C LEU A 333 10.00 10.19 -8.52
N SER A 334 11.28 9.81 -8.58
CA SER A 334 11.94 9.46 -9.84
C SER A 334 12.09 7.96 -10.10
N TYR A 335 11.52 7.10 -9.25
CA TYR A 335 11.49 5.66 -9.50
C TYR A 335 10.54 5.30 -10.66
N THR A 336 10.85 4.23 -11.39
CA THR A 336 10.15 3.87 -12.64
C THR A 336 9.23 2.65 -12.53
N GLY A 337 9.18 1.99 -11.36
CA GLY A 337 8.18 0.95 -11.07
C GLY A 337 6.90 1.53 -10.46
N GLY A 338 5.89 0.67 -10.32
CA GLY A 338 4.60 1.04 -9.73
C GLY A 338 4.66 1.42 -8.25
N THR A 339 3.60 2.08 -7.79
CA THR A 339 3.34 2.37 -6.37
C THR A 339 2.15 1.54 -5.91
N THR A 340 2.32 0.76 -4.85
CA THR A 340 1.28 -0.09 -4.27
C THR A 340 0.89 0.43 -2.90
N VAL A 341 -0.42 0.46 -2.61
CA VAL A 341 -0.96 0.72 -1.27
C VAL A 341 -1.72 -0.53 -0.83
N ASP A 342 -1.08 -1.38 -0.02
CA ASP A 342 -1.66 -2.64 0.43
C ASP A 342 -2.44 -2.51 1.74
N ASN A 343 -2.08 -1.54 2.57
CA ASN A 343 -2.80 -1.23 3.80
C ASN A 343 -2.54 0.21 4.27
N GLY A 344 -3.51 0.74 5.03
CA GLY A 344 -3.46 2.10 5.56
C GLY A 344 -3.53 3.15 4.45
N THR A 345 -3.01 4.33 4.73
CA THR A 345 -3.11 5.47 3.81
C THR A 345 -1.74 5.83 3.23
N LEU A 346 -1.65 5.99 1.92
CA LEU A 346 -0.61 6.77 1.26
C LEU A 346 -1.19 8.15 0.95
N GLN A 347 -0.60 9.20 1.49
CA GLN A 347 -1.05 10.58 1.31
C GLN A 347 -0.05 11.38 0.47
N ALA A 348 -0.55 12.03 -0.58
CA ALA A 348 0.25 12.96 -1.37
C ALA A 348 0.45 14.29 -0.63
N GLY A 349 1.61 14.90 -0.80
CA GLY A 349 1.97 16.22 -0.25
C GLY A 349 2.32 17.26 -1.31
N ALA A 350 2.28 16.89 -2.60
CA ALA A 350 2.49 17.80 -3.72
C ALA A 350 1.77 17.30 -4.99
N THR A 351 1.45 18.22 -5.92
CA THR A 351 0.86 17.89 -7.23
C THR A 351 1.88 17.13 -8.09
N ASN A 352 1.43 16.08 -8.80
CA ASN A 352 2.30 15.20 -9.61
C ASN A 352 3.49 14.64 -8.83
N GLN A 353 3.25 14.25 -7.58
CA GLN A 353 4.29 13.70 -6.72
C GLN A 353 4.61 12.24 -7.08
N LEU A 354 3.58 11.42 -7.32
CA LEU A 354 3.79 10.04 -7.77
C LEU A 354 4.35 10.01 -9.20
N PRO A 355 5.19 9.02 -9.54
CA PRO A 355 5.63 8.82 -10.91
C PRO A 355 4.45 8.42 -11.81
N GLN A 356 4.58 8.69 -13.11
CA GLN A 356 3.59 8.31 -14.14
C GLN A 356 3.66 6.82 -14.49
N THR A 357 3.63 5.98 -13.46
CA THR A 357 3.63 4.52 -13.50
C THR A 357 2.33 4.01 -12.88
N LEU A 358 2.12 2.69 -12.86
CA LEU A 358 0.95 2.10 -12.23
C LEU A 358 0.81 2.50 -10.74
N LEU A 359 -0.35 2.99 -10.34
CA LEU A 359 -0.79 3.10 -8.96
C LEU A 359 -1.74 1.93 -8.67
N SER A 360 -1.36 1.04 -7.75
CA SER A 360 -2.18 -0.06 -7.27
C SER A 360 -2.68 0.24 -5.86
N VAL A 361 -3.99 0.22 -5.63
CA VAL A 361 -4.59 0.40 -4.30
C VAL A 361 -5.39 -0.84 -3.95
N ASN A 362 -4.95 -1.58 -2.94
CA ASN A 362 -5.47 -2.90 -2.60
C ASN A 362 -6.20 -2.92 -1.25
N SER A 363 -7.04 -3.92 -1.07
CA SER A 363 -7.69 -4.23 0.20
C SER A 363 -7.94 -5.73 0.31
N THR A 364 -7.75 -6.30 1.51
CA THR A 364 -8.01 -7.72 1.79
C THR A 364 -8.82 -7.86 3.06
N GLY A 365 -10.02 -8.42 2.96
CA GLY A 365 -10.93 -8.57 4.11
C GLY A 365 -11.23 -7.24 4.80
N SER A 366 -10.70 -7.06 6.02
CA SER A 366 -10.90 -5.86 6.84
C SER A 366 -9.81 -4.78 6.67
N THR A 367 -8.74 -5.03 5.91
CA THR A 367 -7.73 -4.00 5.62
C THR A 367 -8.20 -3.08 4.51
N THR A 368 -7.83 -1.81 4.58
CA THR A 368 -8.19 -0.79 3.58
C THR A 368 -6.94 -0.05 3.13
N GLY A 369 -6.45 -0.32 1.92
CA GLY A 369 -5.52 0.57 1.24
C GLY A 369 -6.26 1.83 0.80
N THR A 370 -5.73 3.00 1.14
CA THR A 370 -6.26 4.30 0.76
C THR A 370 -5.18 5.13 0.10
N PHE A 371 -5.44 5.64 -1.10
CA PHE A 371 -4.67 6.73 -1.67
C PHE A 371 -5.41 8.05 -1.45
N ASP A 372 -4.84 8.96 -0.66
CA ASP A 372 -5.39 10.28 -0.38
C ASP A 372 -4.57 11.35 -1.10
N MET A 373 -5.16 11.98 -2.12
CA MET A 373 -4.52 13.07 -2.88
C MET A 373 -4.34 14.35 -2.07
N LYS A 374 -5.04 14.50 -0.94
CA LYS A 374 -4.96 15.66 -0.05
C LYS A 374 -5.13 17.05 -0.71
N GLY A 375 -5.89 17.15 -1.80
CA GLY A 375 -6.01 18.38 -2.59
C GLY A 375 -4.88 18.61 -3.62
N PHE A 376 -3.98 17.65 -3.80
CA PHE A 376 -2.91 17.68 -4.78
C PHE A 376 -3.20 16.74 -5.95
N SER A 377 -3.50 17.30 -7.12
CA SER A 377 -3.76 16.51 -8.33
C SER A 377 -2.60 15.60 -8.70
N GLN A 378 -2.91 14.39 -9.18
CA GLN A 378 -1.90 13.38 -9.54
C GLN A 378 -2.11 12.89 -10.97
N ASN A 379 -1.01 12.65 -11.66
CA ASN A 379 -0.99 11.99 -12.96
C ASN A 379 -0.20 10.69 -12.85
N VAL A 380 -0.88 9.55 -13.00
CA VAL A 380 -0.31 8.20 -12.88
C VAL A 380 -0.39 7.45 -14.20
N GLY A 381 0.44 6.43 -14.35
CA GLY A 381 0.47 5.55 -15.53
C GLY A 381 -0.88 4.86 -15.74
N GLY A 382 -1.46 4.33 -14.66
CA GLY A 382 -2.77 3.72 -14.63
C GLY A 382 -3.22 3.50 -13.18
N LEU A 383 -4.49 3.15 -12.99
CA LEU A 383 -5.04 2.82 -11.68
C LEU A 383 -5.48 1.35 -11.66
N ALA A 384 -4.86 0.56 -10.79
CA ALA A 384 -5.27 -0.81 -10.52
C ALA A 384 -5.60 -0.99 -9.04
N GLY A 385 -6.23 -2.10 -8.70
CA GLY A 385 -6.51 -2.40 -7.30
C GLY A 385 -7.44 -3.57 -7.08
N THR A 386 -7.22 -4.27 -5.96
CA THR A 386 -8.03 -5.40 -5.53
C THR A 386 -8.86 -5.08 -4.30
N GLY A 387 -10.00 -5.78 -4.17
CA GLY A 387 -10.90 -5.68 -3.04
C GLY A 387 -11.78 -4.42 -3.02
N ALA A 388 -13.02 -4.58 -2.54
CA ALA A 388 -14.06 -3.57 -2.60
C ALA A 388 -13.86 -2.38 -1.63
N ASN A 389 -12.89 -2.48 -0.72
CA ASN A 389 -12.62 -1.43 0.28
C ASN A 389 -11.37 -0.60 -0.04
N ALA A 390 -10.67 -0.91 -1.13
CA ALA A 390 -9.63 -0.03 -1.66
C ALA A 390 -10.24 1.32 -2.01
N LEU A 391 -9.58 2.41 -1.60
CA LEU A 391 -10.14 3.77 -1.71
C LEU A 391 -9.15 4.73 -2.36
N VAL A 392 -9.59 5.47 -3.37
CA VAL A 392 -8.94 6.70 -3.81
C VAL A 392 -9.81 7.90 -3.42
N THR A 393 -9.21 8.88 -2.75
CA THR A 393 -9.92 10.07 -2.27
C THR A 393 -9.06 11.32 -2.28
N SER A 394 -9.62 12.47 -1.92
CA SER A 394 -8.90 13.72 -1.71
C SER A 394 -9.44 14.45 -0.48
N THR A 395 -8.78 14.31 0.66
CA THR A 395 -9.15 15.06 1.86
C THR A 395 -8.57 16.48 1.81
N GLY A 396 -9.19 17.48 2.43
CA GLY A 396 -8.59 18.82 2.57
C GLY A 396 -8.56 19.72 1.33
N GLY A 397 -9.00 19.26 0.16
CA GLY A 397 -9.19 20.12 -1.01
C GLY A 397 -9.55 19.34 -2.29
N PRO A 398 -9.99 20.05 -3.34
CA PRO A 398 -10.29 19.44 -4.62
C PRO A 398 -9.00 18.96 -5.30
N ALA A 399 -9.05 17.81 -5.96
CA ALA A 399 -7.93 17.27 -6.72
C ALA A 399 -8.39 16.50 -7.96
N THR A 400 -7.56 16.50 -8.99
CA THR A 400 -7.77 15.71 -10.20
C THR A 400 -6.88 14.47 -10.19
N LEU A 401 -7.48 13.29 -10.35
CA LEU A 401 -6.77 12.06 -10.67
C LEU A 401 -6.74 11.88 -12.19
N ILE A 402 -5.56 11.89 -12.78
CA ILE A 402 -5.31 11.63 -14.20
C ILE A 402 -4.69 10.24 -14.33
N VAL A 403 -5.24 9.39 -15.19
CA VAL A 403 -4.80 8.01 -15.40
C VAL A 403 -4.62 7.67 -16.88
N GLY A 404 -3.76 6.70 -17.18
CA GLY A 404 -3.55 6.14 -18.52
C GLY A 404 -2.30 6.65 -19.23
N SER A 405 -1.41 7.36 -18.53
CA SER A 405 -0.13 7.84 -19.08
C SER A 405 0.81 6.71 -19.53
N ASP A 406 0.63 5.49 -19.01
CA ASP A 406 1.43 4.33 -19.43
C ASP A 406 0.89 3.63 -20.69
N ASN A 407 -0.27 4.07 -21.21
CA ASN A 407 -0.92 3.52 -22.40
C ASN A 407 -1.31 2.03 -22.31
N THR A 408 -1.41 1.47 -21.10
CA THR A 408 -1.78 0.07 -20.89
C THR A 408 -3.15 -0.06 -20.22
N ASP A 409 -3.70 -1.28 -20.24
CA ASP A 409 -5.01 -1.59 -19.69
C ASP A 409 -4.92 -1.89 -18.19
N HIS A 410 -5.81 -1.30 -17.40
CA HIS A 410 -5.87 -1.49 -15.95
C HIS A 410 -7.30 -1.63 -15.42
N VAL A 411 -7.45 -2.34 -14.31
CA VAL A 411 -8.74 -2.58 -13.63
C VAL A 411 -8.66 -2.15 -12.18
N PHE A 412 -9.56 -1.24 -11.78
CA PHE A 412 -9.72 -0.84 -10.39
C PHE A 412 -11.04 -1.37 -9.81
N ASN A 413 -10.92 -2.31 -8.87
CA ASN A 413 -12.07 -2.91 -8.17
C ASN A 413 -12.50 -2.13 -6.92
N GLY A 414 -11.73 -1.12 -6.53
CA GLY A 414 -12.01 -0.27 -5.38
C GLY A 414 -12.98 0.88 -5.70
N LYS A 415 -13.04 1.83 -4.78
CA LYS A 415 -13.92 3.00 -4.81
C LYS A 415 -13.11 4.27 -5.05
N ILE A 416 -13.62 5.18 -5.87
CA ILE A 416 -13.15 6.56 -5.92
C ILE A 416 -14.23 7.42 -5.26
N MET A 417 -13.89 8.17 -4.21
CA MET A 417 -14.85 8.98 -3.46
C MET A 417 -14.28 10.35 -3.13
N ASP A 418 -15.15 11.35 -3.03
CA ASP A 418 -14.77 12.64 -2.45
C ASP A 418 -14.26 12.45 -1.01
N GLY A 419 -13.38 13.35 -0.58
CA GLY A 419 -12.95 13.43 0.81
C GLY A 419 -14.10 13.82 1.74
N THR A 420 -13.99 13.43 3.00
CA THR A 420 -14.96 13.82 4.02
C THR A 420 -14.95 15.33 4.23
N GLY A 421 -16.14 15.96 4.17
CA GLY A 421 -16.30 17.41 4.18
C GLY A 421 -16.37 17.97 2.75
N SER A 422 -17.33 18.85 2.46
CA SER A 422 -17.74 19.28 1.11
C SER A 422 -16.67 19.99 0.25
N THR A 423 -15.40 19.99 0.66
CA THR A 423 -14.26 20.57 -0.06
C THR A 423 -13.36 19.54 -0.72
N GLY A 424 -13.51 18.24 -0.41
CA GLY A 424 -12.67 17.15 -0.91
C GLY A 424 -13.04 16.59 -2.29
N VAL A 425 -13.41 17.44 -3.24
CA VAL A 425 -13.96 17.00 -4.54
C VAL A 425 -12.90 16.28 -5.37
N VAL A 426 -13.18 15.06 -5.82
CA VAL A 426 -12.33 14.32 -6.77
C VAL A 426 -12.85 14.54 -8.19
N THR A 427 -11.97 14.99 -9.08
CA THR A 427 -12.18 15.00 -10.55
C THR A 427 -11.38 13.87 -11.16
N PHE A 428 -11.93 13.20 -12.17
CA PHE A 428 -11.29 12.06 -12.82
C PHE A 428 -11.04 12.32 -14.30
N THR A 429 -9.83 12.05 -14.79
CA THR A 429 -9.46 12.18 -16.20
C THR A 429 -8.77 10.92 -16.70
N LYS A 430 -9.32 10.31 -17.75
CA LYS A 430 -8.68 9.25 -18.51
C LYS A 430 -7.96 9.83 -19.72
N GLN A 431 -6.71 9.43 -19.93
CA GLN A 431 -5.89 9.77 -21.09
C GLN A 431 -5.10 8.56 -21.62
N GLY A 432 -4.33 8.75 -22.68
CA GLY A 432 -3.54 7.68 -23.30
C GLY A 432 -4.39 6.61 -23.98
N THR A 433 -3.76 5.65 -24.64
CA THR A 433 -4.43 4.72 -25.56
C THR A 433 -5.05 3.49 -24.90
N GLY A 434 -4.61 3.13 -23.69
CA GLY A 434 -5.12 1.96 -22.96
C GLY A 434 -6.55 2.11 -22.43
N THR A 435 -7.05 1.06 -21.81
CA THR A 435 -8.37 0.97 -21.18
C THR A 435 -8.23 1.09 -19.66
N GLN A 436 -8.89 2.06 -19.06
CA GLN A 436 -9.10 2.07 -17.62
C GLN A 436 -10.48 1.54 -17.31
N THR A 437 -10.54 0.43 -16.58
CA THR A 437 -11.80 -0.13 -16.08
C THR A 437 -12.06 0.32 -14.64
N LEU A 438 -13.25 0.89 -14.41
CA LEU A 438 -13.80 1.15 -13.08
C LEU A 438 -14.85 0.07 -12.78
N ALA A 439 -14.43 -0.95 -12.03
CA ALA A 439 -15.25 -2.11 -11.71
C ALA A 439 -15.92 -2.01 -10.33
N GLY A 440 -15.34 -1.24 -9.41
CA GLY A 440 -15.95 -0.96 -8.10
C GLY A 440 -16.89 0.25 -8.12
N PRO A 441 -17.64 0.48 -7.01
CA PRO A 441 -18.55 1.61 -6.92
C PRO A 441 -17.79 2.92 -6.63
N SER A 442 -17.86 3.86 -7.56
CA SER A 442 -17.29 5.21 -7.42
C SER A 442 -18.38 6.24 -7.14
N ALA A 443 -18.10 7.19 -6.25
CA ALA A 443 -19.04 8.17 -5.72
C ALA A 443 -18.37 9.55 -5.50
N TYR A 444 -17.79 10.14 -6.55
CA TYR A 444 -17.14 11.46 -6.51
C TYR A 444 -17.96 12.52 -7.25
N SER A 445 -17.91 13.77 -6.80
CA SER A 445 -18.77 14.85 -7.34
C SER A 445 -18.13 15.69 -8.44
N GLY A 446 -16.82 15.57 -8.66
CA GLY A 446 -16.14 16.27 -9.75
C GLY A 446 -16.49 15.71 -11.13
N ASN A 447 -15.94 16.32 -12.17
CA ASN A 447 -16.18 15.89 -13.54
C ASN A 447 -15.45 14.59 -13.85
N THR A 448 -16.00 13.81 -14.78
CA THR A 448 -15.29 12.72 -15.45
C THR A 448 -14.97 13.15 -16.87
N THR A 449 -13.70 13.08 -17.27
CA THR A 449 -13.25 13.43 -18.63
C THR A 449 -12.49 12.27 -19.26
N VAL A 450 -12.78 11.97 -20.53
CA VAL A 450 -12.08 10.95 -21.33
C VAL A 450 -11.39 11.65 -22.50
N ASN A 451 -10.09 11.89 -22.39
CA ASN A 451 -9.26 12.56 -23.39
C ASN A 451 -8.68 11.60 -24.43
N GLY A 452 -8.67 10.30 -24.16
CA GLY A 452 -8.11 9.29 -25.05
C GLY A 452 -8.25 7.87 -24.51
N GLY A 453 -8.24 6.90 -25.43
CA GLY A 453 -8.41 5.48 -25.11
C GLY A 453 -9.79 5.22 -24.51
N THR A 454 -9.91 4.18 -23.69
CA THR A 454 -11.22 3.74 -23.17
C THR A 454 -11.33 3.98 -21.67
N LEU A 455 -12.43 4.60 -21.24
CA LEU A 455 -12.93 4.49 -19.86
C LEU A 455 -14.07 3.47 -19.86
N LEU A 456 -13.84 2.30 -19.28
CA LEU A 456 -14.82 1.23 -19.17
C LEU A 456 -15.46 1.25 -17.77
N VAL A 457 -16.76 1.49 -17.68
CA VAL A 457 -17.51 1.46 -16.43
C VAL A 457 -18.28 0.14 -16.36
N SER A 458 -17.75 -0.84 -15.63
CA SER A 458 -18.43 -2.12 -15.35
C SER A 458 -19.09 -2.13 -13.95
N GLY A 459 -18.61 -1.28 -13.04
CA GLY A 459 -19.24 -1.02 -11.74
C GLY A 459 -20.28 0.09 -11.79
N SER A 460 -20.15 1.06 -10.89
CA SER A 460 -20.99 2.26 -10.88
C SER A 460 -20.16 3.53 -10.74
N LEU A 461 -20.56 4.58 -11.45
CA LEU A 461 -20.05 5.93 -11.33
C LEU A 461 -21.21 6.84 -10.90
N ASN A 462 -21.29 7.11 -9.60
CA ASN A 462 -22.35 7.91 -8.99
C ASN A 462 -21.79 9.30 -8.59
N GLY A 463 -22.60 10.34 -8.72
CA GLY A 463 -22.29 11.67 -8.21
C GLY A 463 -21.49 12.56 -9.15
N THR A 464 -20.84 12.03 -10.20
CA THR A 464 -20.05 12.84 -11.14
C THR A 464 -20.87 14.01 -11.67
N ALA A 465 -20.34 15.23 -11.67
CA ALA A 465 -21.10 16.41 -12.10
C ALA A 465 -21.43 16.39 -13.60
N LEU A 466 -20.56 15.79 -14.42
CA LEU A 466 -20.77 15.53 -15.85
C LEU A 466 -19.79 14.45 -16.32
N VAL A 467 -20.01 13.93 -17.53
CA VAL A 467 -19.07 13.08 -18.24
C VAL A 467 -18.81 13.68 -19.61
N ASN A 468 -17.56 14.07 -19.88
CA ASN A 468 -17.12 14.59 -21.18
C ASN A 468 -16.22 13.58 -21.87
N VAL A 469 -16.61 13.12 -23.06
CA VAL A 469 -15.79 12.27 -23.90
C VAL A 469 -15.27 13.12 -25.05
N ASN A 470 -13.97 13.40 -25.03
CA ASN A 470 -13.32 14.24 -26.03
C ASN A 470 -12.86 13.41 -27.23
N ASN A 471 -12.37 14.07 -28.28
CA ASN A 471 -11.86 13.45 -29.49
C ASN A 471 -10.83 12.34 -29.17
N GLY A 472 -11.04 11.13 -29.71
CA GLY A 472 -10.20 9.95 -29.47
C GLY A 472 -10.46 9.23 -28.15
N GLY A 473 -11.39 9.73 -27.32
CA GLY A 473 -11.88 9.06 -26.12
C GLY A 473 -13.05 8.13 -26.41
N THR A 474 -13.12 7.02 -25.69
CA THR A 474 -14.24 6.07 -25.71
C THR A 474 -14.81 5.91 -24.31
N LEU A 475 -16.12 6.11 -24.15
CA LEU A 475 -16.85 5.69 -22.96
C LEU A 475 -17.46 4.32 -23.21
N ALA A 476 -17.16 3.34 -22.36
CA ALA A 476 -17.57 1.95 -22.55
C ALA A 476 -18.14 1.33 -21.28
N GLY A 477 -18.72 0.14 -21.42
CA GLY A 477 -19.06 -0.75 -20.31
C GLY A 477 -20.51 -1.20 -20.27
N GLY A 478 -20.86 -1.88 -19.18
CA GLY A 478 -22.21 -2.37 -18.90
C GLY A 478 -22.70 -1.98 -17.50
N GLY A 479 -21.96 -1.09 -16.82
CA GLY A 479 -22.25 -0.62 -15.48
C GLY A 479 -23.32 0.49 -15.45
N SER A 480 -23.19 1.39 -14.49
CA SER A 480 -24.11 2.54 -14.37
C SER A 480 -23.39 3.86 -14.18
N ILE A 481 -23.95 4.94 -14.74
CA ILE A 481 -23.55 6.31 -14.50
C ILE A 481 -24.76 7.08 -13.97
N THR A 482 -24.59 7.71 -12.81
CA THR A 482 -25.56 8.64 -12.22
C THR A 482 -24.87 9.97 -11.99
N THR A 483 -25.33 11.02 -12.66
CA THR A 483 -24.74 12.35 -12.52
C THR A 483 -25.35 13.11 -11.34
N SER A 484 -24.57 13.93 -10.65
CA SER A 484 -25.13 14.94 -9.75
C SER A 484 -25.64 16.16 -10.53
N ASN A 485 -26.53 16.95 -9.91
CA ASN A 485 -26.94 18.28 -10.41
C ASN A 485 -27.46 18.31 -11.85
N ASN A 486 -28.09 17.23 -12.33
CA ASN A 486 -28.57 17.10 -13.70
C ASN A 486 -27.46 17.21 -14.76
N GLY A 487 -26.28 16.68 -14.45
CA GLY A 487 -25.15 16.57 -15.37
C GLY A 487 -25.48 15.80 -16.65
N SER A 488 -24.73 16.11 -17.71
CA SER A 488 -24.86 15.41 -19.01
C SER A 488 -23.67 14.49 -19.27
N VAL A 489 -23.90 13.48 -20.11
CA VAL A 489 -22.86 12.70 -20.78
C VAL A 489 -22.75 13.23 -22.20
N THR A 490 -21.64 13.87 -22.55
CA THR A 490 -21.45 14.50 -23.87
C THR A 490 -20.33 13.82 -24.62
N LEU A 491 -20.57 13.54 -25.90
CA LEU A 491 -19.57 13.00 -26.82
C LEU A 491 -19.20 14.04 -27.86
N ALA A 492 -17.95 14.47 -27.85
CA ALA A 492 -17.40 15.40 -28.83
C ALA A 492 -17.22 14.74 -30.20
N LEU A 493 -16.91 15.56 -31.21
CA LEU A 493 -16.47 15.08 -32.51
C LEU A 493 -15.28 14.12 -32.36
N GLY A 494 -15.42 12.90 -32.91
CA GLY A 494 -14.40 11.85 -32.85
C GLY A 494 -14.34 11.08 -31.52
N ALA A 495 -15.30 11.29 -30.62
CA ALA A 495 -15.50 10.46 -29.43
C ALA A 495 -16.35 9.24 -29.75
N SER A 496 -16.23 8.18 -28.95
CA SER A 496 -17.00 6.94 -29.14
C SER A 496 -17.76 6.50 -27.88
N LEU A 497 -18.87 5.78 -28.10
CA LEU A 497 -19.66 5.09 -27.07
C LEU A 497 -19.66 3.59 -27.38
N ALA A 498 -19.30 2.76 -26.40
CA ALA A 498 -19.12 1.33 -26.60
C ALA A 498 -19.74 0.48 -25.46
N PRO A 499 -21.07 0.30 -25.40
CA PRO A 499 -21.69 -0.60 -24.43
C PRO A 499 -21.27 -2.07 -24.65
N THR A 500 -21.26 -2.86 -23.57
CA THR A 500 -20.93 -4.30 -23.59
C THR A 500 -22.17 -5.20 -23.56
N THR A 501 -22.05 -6.46 -23.96
CA THR A 501 -23.16 -7.45 -24.05
C THR A 501 -23.56 -8.07 -22.72
N ASP A 502 -22.74 -7.97 -21.68
CA ASP A 502 -22.97 -8.67 -20.42
C ASP A 502 -24.05 -8.00 -19.54
N SER A 503 -24.34 -6.72 -19.80
CA SER A 503 -25.35 -5.94 -19.08
C SER A 503 -25.69 -4.63 -19.77
N THR A 504 -26.90 -4.12 -19.51
CA THR A 504 -27.34 -2.80 -19.96
C THR A 504 -26.49 -1.68 -19.36
N PHE A 505 -25.86 -0.87 -20.22
CA PHE A 505 -25.17 0.33 -19.76
C PHE A 505 -26.19 1.41 -19.37
N SER A 506 -26.33 1.65 -18.07
CA SER A 506 -27.44 2.45 -17.53
C SER A 506 -27.02 3.87 -17.17
N LEU A 507 -27.74 4.87 -17.67
CA LEU A 507 -27.51 6.30 -17.44
C LEU A 507 -28.70 6.91 -16.69
N ASN A 508 -28.44 7.52 -15.53
CA ASN A 508 -29.41 8.25 -14.73
C ASN A 508 -28.97 9.73 -14.62
N LEU A 509 -29.51 10.58 -15.50
CA LEU A 509 -28.99 11.92 -15.73
C LEU A 509 -29.88 13.03 -15.15
N GLY A 510 -30.97 12.69 -14.45
CA GLY A 510 -31.91 13.68 -13.93
C GLY A 510 -32.57 14.47 -15.06
N THR A 511 -32.27 15.76 -15.20
CA THR A 511 -32.68 16.57 -16.35
C THR A 511 -31.56 16.82 -17.38
N GLY A 512 -30.39 16.19 -17.22
CA GLY A 512 -29.29 16.24 -18.18
C GLY A 512 -29.57 15.42 -19.43
N SER A 513 -28.56 15.28 -20.29
CA SER A 513 -28.67 14.54 -21.56
C SER A 513 -27.53 13.55 -21.75
N LEU A 514 -27.81 12.41 -22.40
CA LEU A 514 -26.81 11.75 -23.23
C LEU A 514 -26.82 12.47 -24.57
N ASP A 515 -25.77 13.20 -24.91
CA ASP A 515 -25.67 13.97 -26.14
C ASP A 515 -24.66 13.35 -27.11
N LEU A 516 -25.19 12.76 -28.18
CA LEU A 516 -24.44 12.12 -29.25
C LEU A 516 -24.21 13.06 -30.44
N SER A 517 -24.88 14.22 -30.47
CA SER A 517 -25.06 15.04 -31.68
C SER A 517 -23.75 15.42 -32.37
N ALA A 518 -22.72 15.78 -31.61
CA ALA A 518 -21.41 16.14 -32.19
C ALA A 518 -20.61 14.92 -32.67
N ALA A 519 -20.74 13.77 -32.00
CA ALA A 519 -20.01 12.55 -32.34
C ALA A 519 -20.54 11.88 -33.61
N VAL A 520 -21.83 12.06 -33.91
CA VAL A 520 -22.50 11.50 -35.11
C VAL A 520 -22.75 12.54 -36.21
N ALA A 521 -22.35 13.80 -36.00
CA ALA A 521 -22.47 14.84 -37.02
C ALA A 521 -21.71 14.55 -38.33
N PRO A 522 -20.48 13.99 -38.30
CA PRO A 522 -19.80 13.54 -39.51
C PRO A 522 -20.47 12.30 -40.07
N SER A 523 -20.67 12.25 -41.38
CA SER A 523 -21.13 11.02 -42.03
C SER A 523 -20.13 9.89 -41.80
N ASN A 524 -20.64 8.69 -41.53
CA ASN A 524 -19.83 7.49 -41.29
C ASN A 524 -18.86 7.66 -40.09
N SER A 525 -19.32 8.28 -39.01
CA SER A 525 -18.47 8.53 -37.84
C SER A 525 -17.96 7.25 -37.18
N GLN A 526 -18.74 6.15 -37.26
CA GLN A 526 -18.50 4.88 -36.56
C GLN A 526 -18.32 5.04 -35.04
N SER A 527 -18.83 6.15 -34.49
CA SER A 527 -18.68 6.53 -33.08
C SER A 527 -19.48 5.64 -32.13
N LEU A 528 -20.49 4.91 -32.63
CA LEU A 528 -21.39 4.09 -31.80
C LEU A 528 -21.05 2.61 -31.97
N ILE A 529 -20.26 2.06 -31.05
CA ILE A 529 -19.72 0.71 -31.14
C ILE A 529 -20.61 -0.25 -30.36
N PHE A 530 -21.30 -1.14 -31.06
CA PHE A 530 -22.31 -2.01 -30.47
C PHE A 530 -21.96 -3.48 -30.72
N ALA A 531 -21.74 -4.22 -29.64
CA ALA A 531 -21.60 -5.67 -29.70
C ALA A 531 -22.98 -6.32 -29.73
N MET A 532 -23.23 -7.10 -30.77
CA MET A 532 -24.50 -7.73 -31.11
C MET A 532 -24.44 -9.22 -30.83
N ASP A 533 -25.51 -9.73 -30.25
CA ASP A 533 -25.73 -11.14 -29.87
C ASP A 533 -27.19 -11.50 -30.22
N PRO A 534 -27.86 -12.55 -29.70
CA PRO A 534 -29.33 -12.55 -29.70
C PRO A 534 -29.90 -11.26 -29.10
N ALA A 535 -31.11 -10.88 -29.54
CA ALA A 535 -31.69 -9.57 -29.24
C ALA A 535 -31.76 -9.23 -27.74
N VAL A 536 -31.90 -10.24 -26.89
CA VAL A 536 -32.01 -10.09 -25.43
C VAL A 536 -30.67 -9.95 -24.70
N THR A 537 -29.55 -10.27 -25.35
CA THR A 537 -28.19 -10.21 -24.79
C THR A 537 -27.29 -9.22 -25.54
N SER A 538 -27.85 -8.50 -26.51
CA SER A 538 -27.13 -7.49 -27.27
C SER A 538 -26.83 -6.27 -26.40
N ALA A 539 -25.71 -5.61 -26.70
CA ALA A 539 -25.34 -4.38 -26.01
C ALA A 539 -26.45 -3.33 -26.15
N MET A 540 -26.80 -2.68 -25.04
CA MET A 540 -27.84 -1.64 -24.97
C MET A 540 -27.39 -0.53 -24.03
N VAL A 541 -27.70 0.71 -24.40
CA VAL A 541 -27.62 1.87 -23.50
C VAL A 541 -29.03 2.25 -23.06
N ALA A 542 -29.26 2.37 -21.76
CA ALA A 542 -30.53 2.84 -21.21
C ALA A 542 -30.37 4.23 -20.58
N VAL A 543 -31.08 5.22 -21.13
CA VAL A 543 -31.22 6.55 -20.55
C VAL A 543 -32.47 6.56 -19.67
N ASN A 544 -32.31 6.15 -18.42
CA ASN A 544 -33.41 5.96 -17.47
C ASN A 544 -33.99 7.29 -16.97
N THR A 545 -33.14 8.32 -16.87
CA THR A 545 -33.55 9.71 -16.61
C THR A 545 -32.68 10.65 -17.44
N GLY A 546 -33.23 11.81 -17.79
CA GLY A 546 -32.63 12.76 -18.72
C GLY A 546 -33.11 12.54 -20.15
N THR A 547 -32.49 13.25 -21.09
CA THR A 547 -32.85 13.20 -22.52
C THR A 547 -31.82 12.42 -23.32
N LEU A 548 -32.24 11.66 -24.31
CA LEU A 548 -31.37 11.16 -25.38
C LEU A 548 -31.35 12.19 -26.52
N SER A 549 -30.20 12.82 -26.76
CA SER A 549 -30.01 13.77 -27.86
C SER A 549 -29.21 13.11 -28.99
N ILE A 550 -29.85 12.95 -30.14
CA ILE A 550 -29.27 12.32 -31.34
C ILE A 550 -28.90 13.33 -32.44
N GLY A 551 -29.11 14.62 -32.19
CA GLY A 551 -28.96 15.67 -33.19
C GLY A 551 -30.08 15.65 -34.26
N THR A 552 -30.14 16.69 -35.10
CA THR A 552 -31.19 16.85 -36.10
C THR A 552 -30.72 16.41 -37.48
N GLY A 553 -31.13 15.22 -37.91
CA GLY A 553 -30.85 14.70 -39.25
C GLY A 553 -29.43 14.20 -39.44
N VAL A 554 -28.73 13.89 -38.34
CA VAL A 554 -27.30 13.51 -38.37
C VAL A 554 -27.03 12.06 -37.99
N LEU A 555 -27.86 11.44 -37.14
CA LEU A 555 -27.67 10.03 -36.77
C LEU A 555 -28.08 9.09 -37.91
N GLU A 556 -27.12 8.38 -38.48
CA GLU A 556 -27.26 7.48 -39.61
C GLU A 556 -26.77 6.05 -39.29
N PHE A 557 -27.09 5.08 -40.14
CA PHE A 557 -26.70 3.68 -39.99
C PHE A 557 -25.18 3.50 -39.91
N ASN A 558 -24.44 4.27 -40.69
CA ASN A 558 -22.99 4.21 -40.80
C ASN A 558 -22.24 4.92 -39.65
N ASP A 559 -22.95 5.55 -38.72
CA ASP A 559 -22.37 6.00 -37.45
C ASP A 559 -22.20 4.87 -36.44
N PHE A 560 -22.83 3.73 -36.72
CA PHE A 560 -22.70 2.53 -35.92
C PHE A 560 -21.59 1.62 -36.44
N ASN A 561 -20.82 1.07 -35.51
CA ASN A 561 -19.89 -0.03 -35.75
C ASN A 561 -20.41 -1.27 -35.00
N PHE A 562 -21.03 -2.18 -35.74
CA PHE A 562 -21.58 -3.41 -35.18
C PHE A 562 -20.56 -4.55 -35.24
N SER A 563 -20.28 -5.15 -34.08
CA SER A 563 -19.59 -6.44 -34.01
C SER A 563 -20.60 -7.52 -33.65
N ALA A 564 -20.49 -8.73 -34.21
CA ALA A 564 -21.42 -9.83 -33.89
C ALA A 564 -20.69 -10.95 -33.16
N ALA A 565 -20.99 -11.12 -31.88
CA ALA A 565 -20.33 -12.11 -31.02
C ALA A 565 -21.06 -13.48 -31.03
N GLY A 566 -22.39 -13.50 -31.06
CA GLY A 566 -23.18 -14.75 -31.14
C GLY A 566 -24.30 -14.78 -32.19
N GLY A 567 -24.27 -13.84 -33.15
CA GLY A 567 -25.06 -13.90 -34.39
C GLY A 567 -26.32 -13.02 -34.41
N PHE A 568 -26.91 -12.83 -35.60
CA PHE A 568 -28.15 -12.06 -35.80
C PHE A 568 -29.33 -12.99 -36.05
N GLY A 569 -30.46 -12.72 -35.42
CA GLY A 569 -31.72 -13.36 -35.78
C GLY A 569 -32.44 -12.54 -36.87
N THR A 570 -32.75 -13.18 -38.01
CA THR A 570 -33.55 -12.56 -39.07
C THR A 570 -34.94 -12.19 -38.53
N GLY A 571 -35.39 -10.96 -38.76
CA GLY A 571 -36.69 -10.48 -38.28
C GLY A 571 -36.72 -10.01 -36.82
N ASN A 572 -35.57 -9.98 -36.14
CA ASN A 572 -35.47 -9.43 -34.79
C ASN A 572 -35.30 -7.91 -34.81
N THR A 573 -35.81 -7.27 -33.75
CA THR A 573 -35.52 -5.88 -33.40
C THR A 573 -34.59 -5.85 -32.20
N TYR A 574 -33.53 -5.06 -32.30
CA TYR A 574 -32.50 -4.86 -31.29
C TYR A 574 -32.60 -3.45 -30.75
N THR A 575 -32.87 -3.28 -29.47
CA THR A 575 -32.83 -1.95 -28.84
C THR A 575 -31.39 -1.55 -28.61
N LEU A 576 -30.92 -0.52 -29.32
CA LEU A 576 -29.57 0.02 -29.16
C LEU A 576 -29.55 1.08 -28.06
N PHE A 577 -30.53 1.98 -28.11
CA PHE A 577 -30.78 2.96 -27.08
C PHE A 577 -32.21 2.85 -26.59
N HIS A 578 -32.36 2.66 -25.29
CA HIS A 578 -33.63 2.83 -24.59
C HIS A 578 -33.67 4.22 -23.95
N SER A 579 -34.77 4.95 -24.10
CA SER A 579 -34.99 6.24 -23.42
C SER A 579 -36.36 6.24 -22.73
N THR A 580 -36.42 6.82 -21.52
CA THR A 580 -37.69 7.03 -20.80
C THR A 580 -38.39 8.33 -21.19
N ASN A 581 -37.66 9.26 -21.80
CA ASN A 581 -38.18 10.52 -22.30
C ASN A 581 -38.08 10.57 -23.83
N ALA A 582 -38.91 11.40 -24.46
CA ALA A 582 -38.86 11.65 -25.89
C ALA A 582 -37.44 11.98 -26.37
N ILE A 583 -37.02 11.30 -27.44
CA ILE A 583 -35.73 11.55 -28.08
C ILE A 583 -35.69 13.00 -28.60
N ASN A 584 -34.61 13.72 -28.31
CA ASN A 584 -34.35 15.04 -28.87
C ASN A 584 -33.53 14.91 -30.15
N GLY A 585 -34.13 15.25 -31.29
CA GLY A 585 -33.49 15.17 -32.60
C GLY A 585 -34.26 14.28 -33.58
N THR A 586 -33.66 14.03 -34.75
CA THR A 586 -34.22 13.17 -35.80
C THR A 586 -33.12 12.35 -36.44
N LEU A 587 -33.46 11.15 -36.90
CA LEU A 587 -32.56 10.34 -37.72
C LEU A 587 -32.19 11.05 -39.03
N GLY A 588 -31.03 10.72 -39.58
CA GLY A 588 -30.54 11.18 -40.88
C GLY A 588 -31.19 10.46 -42.06
N ALA A 589 -30.58 10.57 -43.25
CA ALA A 589 -31.15 10.02 -44.48
C ALA A 589 -30.73 8.56 -44.70
N ASN A 590 -29.50 8.21 -44.32
CA ASN A 590 -28.95 6.88 -44.53
C ASN A 590 -29.29 5.92 -43.37
N LEU A 591 -30.47 5.30 -43.42
CA LEU A 591 -30.96 4.43 -42.32
C LEU A 591 -30.77 2.94 -42.55
N THR A 592 -30.38 2.53 -43.76
CA THR A 592 -30.29 1.13 -44.15
C THR A 592 -28.83 0.77 -44.42
N GLY A 593 -28.43 -0.41 -43.96
CA GLY A 593 -27.13 -0.98 -44.32
C GLY A 593 -27.12 -2.49 -44.18
N GLN A 594 -25.93 -3.06 -44.17
CA GLN A 594 -25.74 -4.50 -44.02
C GLN A 594 -24.86 -4.81 -42.82
N ILE A 595 -25.22 -5.87 -42.09
CA ILE A 595 -24.41 -6.41 -40.99
C ILE A 595 -24.32 -7.91 -41.19
N ASN A 596 -23.11 -8.44 -41.35
CA ASN A 596 -22.88 -9.87 -41.61
C ASN A 596 -23.77 -10.47 -42.72
N GLY A 597 -24.03 -9.69 -43.78
CA GLY A 597 -24.85 -10.11 -44.93
C GLY A 597 -26.35 -9.87 -44.79
N PHE A 598 -26.85 -9.56 -43.58
CA PHE A 598 -28.24 -9.21 -43.37
C PHE A 598 -28.47 -7.72 -43.61
N VAL A 599 -29.54 -7.38 -44.32
CA VAL A 599 -30.01 -5.99 -44.43
C VAL A 599 -30.62 -5.59 -43.10
N ALA A 600 -30.23 -4.44 -42.57
CA ALA A 600 -30.78 -3.92 -41.33
C ALA A 600 -31.05 -2.41 -41.44
N ASN A 601 -32.03 -1.95 -40.67
CA ASN A 601 -32.47 -0.56 -40.66
C ASN A 601 -32.40 0.02 -39.26
N ILE A 602 -31.91 1.25 -39.12
CA ILE A 602 -32.09 2.05 -37.91
C ILE A 602 -33.48 2.71 -37.96
N ALA A 603 -34.22 2.62 -36.86
CA ALA A 603 -35.52 3.23 -36.72
C ALA A 603 -35.73 3.77 -35.29
N ILE A 604 -36.71 4.66 -35.13
CA ILE A 604 -37.24 5.04 -33.82
C ILE A 604 -38.53 4.26 -33.58
N GLN A 605 -38.63 3.57 -32.44
CA GLN A 605 -39.83 2.86 -32.02
C GLN A 605 -40.24 3.30 -30.61
N GLY A 606 -41.29 4.11 -30.52
CA GLY A 606 -41.58 4.82 -29.26
C GLY A 606 -40.47 5.83 -28.98
N ASP A 607 -39.84 5.71 -27.81
CA ASP A 607 -38.70 6.53 -27.39
C ASP A 607 -37.35 5.81 -27.54
N ASP A 608 -37.32 4.67 -28.24
CA ASP A 608 -36.12 3.85 -28.42
C ASP A 608 -35.53 4.02 -29.82
N VAL A 609 -34.19 3.98 -29.91
CA VAL A 609 -33.47 3.77 -31.18
C VAL A 609 -33.21 2.28 -31.33
N VAL A 610 -33.74 1.70 -32.41
CA VAL A 610 -33.70 0.27 -32.65
C VAL A 610 -33.01 -0.06 -33.98
N LEU A 611 -32.38 -1.22 -34.03
CA LEU A 611 -31.89 -1.86 -35.24
C LEU A 611 -32.84 -3.00 -35.61
N GLN A 612 -33.47 -2.90 -36.78
CA GLN A 612 -34.41 -3.90 -37.30
C GLN A 612 -33.73 -4.71 -38.39
N VAL A 613 -33.55 -6.02 -38.16
CA VAL A 613 -32.96 -6.92 -39.15
C VAL A 613 -34.05 -7.41 -40.10
N VAL A 614 -33.91 -7.12 -41.38
CA VAL A 614 -34.88 -7.51 -42.41
C VAL A 614 -34.80 -9.02 -42.65
N PRO A 615 -35.92 -9.76 -42.60
CA PRO A 615 -35.94 -11.17 -42.97
C PRO A 615 -35.46 -11.37 -44.40
N GLU A 616 -34.62 -12.39 -44.65
CA GLU A 616 -34.32 -12.77 -46.03
C GLU A 616 -35.63 -13.12 -46.76
N PRO A 617 -35.82 -12.71 -48.02
CA PRO A 617 -37.00 -13.11 -48.78
C PRO A 617 -37.04 -14.64 -48.86
N ASN A 618 -38.10 -15.25 -48.35
CA ASN A 618 -38.31 -16.70 -48.45
C ASN A 618 -38.03 -17.15 -49.89
N SER A 619 -37.02 -18.00 -50.10
CA SER A 619 -36.54 -18.43 -51.42
C SER A 619 -37.65 -19.10 -52.26
N MET A 620 -38.74 -19.52 -51.62
CA MET A 620 -39.96 -20.04 -52.25
C MET A 620 -40.69 -19.02 -53.13
N VAL A 621 -40.66 -17.72 -52.80
CA VAL A 621 -41.34 -16.68 -53.60
C VAL A 621 -40.58 -16.39 -54.89
N MET A 622 -39.24 -16.46 -54.86
CA MET A 622 -38.38 -16.32 -56.05
C MET A 622 -38.41 -17.57 -56.96
N LEU A 623 -38.59 -18.77 -56.38
CA LEU A 623 -38.73 -20.02 -57.15
C LEU A 623 -40.11 -20.16 -57.81
N LEU A 624 -41.19 -19.66 -57.19
CA LEU A 624 -42.53 -19.67 -57.78
C LEU A 624 -42.65 -18.71 -58.98
N GLY A 625 -41.97 -17.56 -58.95
CA GLY A 625 -41.92 -16.63 -60.09
C GLY A 625 -41.20 -17.18 -61.33
N SER A 626 -40.13 -17.96 -61.13
CA SER A 626 -39.36 -18.57 -62.22
C SER A 626 -40.04 -19.82 -62.80
N ILE A 627 -40.74 -20.63 -61.98
CA ILE A 627 -41.56 -21.76 -62.46
C ILE A 627 -42.81 -21.26 -63.21
N GLY A 628 -43.44 -20.17 -62.75
CA GLY A 628 -44.58 -19.53 -63.44
C GLY A 628 -44.22 -19.01 -64.84
N MET A 629 -43.03 -18.42 -65.01
CA MET A 629 -42.53 -18.01 -66.33
C MET A 629 -42.14 -19.20 -67.22
N ALA A 630 -41.54 -20.27 -66.67
CA ALA A 630 -41.21 -21.47 -67.43
C ALA A 630 -42.45 -22.20 -67.96
N LEU A 631 -43.53 -22.28 -67.17
CA LEU A 631 -44.81 -22.86 -67.59
C LEU A 631 -45.57 -21.95 -68.58
N GLY A 632 -45.48 -20.62 -68.43
CA GLY A 632 -46.00 -19.65 -69.40
C GLY A 632 -45.35 -19.76 -70.79
N LEU A 633 -44.03 -19.94 -70.83
CA LEU A 633 -43.25 -20.14 -72.06
C LEU A 633 -43.50 -21.52 -72.71
N GLN A 634 -43.73 -22.59 -71.93
CA GLN A 634 -44.15 -23.89 -72.48
C GLN A 634 -45.56 -23.86 -73.09
N ARG A 635 -46.48 -23.06 -72.54
CA ARG A 635 -47.84 -22.89 -73.08
C ARG A 635 -47.84 -22.11 -74.40
N PHE A 636 -46.89 -21.18 -74.60
CA PHE A 636 -46.71 -20.47 -75.86
C PHE A 636 -46.05 -21.33 -76.96
N ARG A 637 -45.10 -22.21 -76.61
CA ARG A 637 -44.49 -23.14 -77.58
C ARG A 637 -45.48 -24.17 -78.13
N ARG A 638 -46.43 -24.67 -77.31
CA ARG A 638 -47.46 -25.62 -77.79
C ARG A 638 -48.51 -25.01 -78.74
N ARG A 639 -48.71 -23.68 -78.74
CA ARG A 639 -49.64 -23.02 -79.69
C ARG A 639 -49.04 -22.75 -81.08
N ARG A 640 -47.72 -22.80 -81.24
CA ARG A 640 -47.06 -22.65 -82.56
C ARG A 640 -46.85 -23.96 -83.33
N SER A 641 -46.87 -25.12 -82.68
CA SER A 641 -46.74 -26.44 -83.36
C SER A 641 -48.05 -27.06 -83.84
N ALA A 642 -49.21 -26.40 -83.70
CA ALA A 642 -50.50 -26.89 -84.19
C ALA A 642 -50.99 -26.23 -85.49
N LYS A 643 -50.10 -25.49 -86.19
CA LYS A 643 -50.31 -25.00 -87.56
C LYS A 643 -49.06 -25.29 -88.39
N ALA A 644 -48.90 -26.54 -88.81
CA ALA A 644 -48.10 -26.98 -89.94
C ALA A 644 -48.67 -28.31 -90.41
#